data_AF-A0A0J8YWT7-F1
#
_entry.id   AF-A0A0J8YWT7-F1
#
_cell.length_a   1.000
_cell.length_b   1.000
_cell.length_c   1.000
_cell.angle_alpha   90.00
_cell.angle_beta   90.00
_cell.angle_gamma   90.00
#
_symmetry.space_group_name_H-M   'P 1'
#
loop_
_entity.id
_entity.type
_entity.pdbx_description
1 polymer ?
#
loop_
_entity_poly.entity_id
_entity_poly.type
_entity_poly.pdbx_seq_one_letter_code
_entity_poly.pdbx_strand_id
1 'polypeptide(L)'
;MYLYIETLKQRLDAINQLRTDRATAAMGAAFRHIYSLLPVLLHYHHPDMPGYLSHNTPHGISFFTPDETQQSLLATLFPESTYTLTPPPENAPILGLYSMGSTSSIGQSSDSDLDIWVCHQSWLDSAERQALQNKCHQLQLWCKKQGVEISFFLIDENRFRMNESGALGKEDCGSTQHILLLDEFYRSAVRLAGKRILWNLVPSEHEAHYDEYVMELYAKGALVPNEWIDLGGLGTLSAEEYFGASLWQLYKSIDSPYKAVLKTVLLEAYSWEYPNTRLLATEIKQCLHDGEIIHFGLDPYCMMLERVTAYLEAINDTARLDLVRRCFYLKVSEKLTSESQGELTPWRREILAQLVTRWGWQSDLLAQLDGRAHWKIEQVRVAHNELLDAMMQSYRNLIRFARRNNLSVSASPQDIGVLTRKLYAAFEALPGKVALLNPQISPDLSEDHLTFIYVAEGRANRRGWYLYNQAPEMNAIISHQPLEYNRYLNKLVAWAWFNGLLTEKTHLHIKGTSLCDLSRLQELVHDIATHFPIRLPAPTPKALYSPCEIRHLALMVNVESDPTQALRDQVVLFDFRKMDVFSFGQQQQCLIGSVDLLYRNSWNEVRTLHFEGESAMIEALKTILGKMHQEALPPEAVEVFCYSPHLRALIRTRVLQLVSECIDLRLSSNRQETGRFKALKLASDTWGLFFERMGVSVQKLKNAVEFYGAISNNKLQGLSIQM
;
A
#
# COMPACT_ATOMS: atom_id res chain seq x y z
N MET A 1 25.92 -3.92 43.64
CA MET A 1 26.07 -3.31 42.30
C MET A 1 26.72 -4.27 41.30
N TYR A 2 27.97 -4.70 41.49
CA TYR A 2 28.64 -5.65 40.57
C TYR A 2 27.83 -6.94 40.33
N LEU A 3 27.41 -7.64 41.39
CA LEU A 3 26.58 -8.85 41.30
C LEU A 3 25.25 -8.61 40.55
N TYR A 4 24.68 -7.41 40.68
CA TYR A 4 23.44 -7.04 40.01
C TYR A 4 23.65 -6.86 38.50
N ILE A 5 24.73 -6.16 38.10
CA ILE A 5 25.10 -6.00 36.68
C ILE A 5 25.40 -7.36 36.04
N GLU A 6 26.12 -8.25 36.73
CA GLU A 6 26.36 -9.61 36.23
C GLU A 6 25.07 -10.44 36.10
N THR A 7 24.13 -10.28 37.03
CA THR A 7 22.80 -10.91 36.93
C THR A 7 22.04 -10.39 35.70
N LEU A 8 22.09 -9.07 35.43
CA LEU A 8 21.46 -8.49 34.25
C LEU A 8 22.11 -8.95 32.95
N LYS A 9 23.45 -9.08 32.90
CA LYS A 9 24.17 -9.66 31.76
C LYS A 9 23.68 -11.08 31.45
N GLN A 10 23.57 -11.93 32.47
CA GLN A 10 23.07 -13.30 32.31
C GLN A 10 21.63 -13.33 31.79
N ARG A 11 20.75 -12.47 32.32
CA ARG A 11 19.37 -12.35 31.83
C ARG A 11 19.31 -11.88 30.38
N LEU A 12 20.14 -10.90 30.00
CA LEU A 12 20.24 -10.40 28.64
C LEU A 12 20.72 -11.47 27.66
N ASP A 13 21.76 -12.21 28.02
CA ASP A 13 22.28 -13.30 27.20
C ASP A 13 21.23 -14.42 27.06
N ALA A 14 20.50 -14.75 28.13
CA ALA A 14 19.41 -15.74 28.09
C ALA A 14 18.25 -15.30 27.19
N ILE A 15 17.82 -14.03 27.26
CA ILE A 15 16.79 -13.48 26.38
C ILE A 15 17.27 -13.44 24.93
N ASN A 16 18.52 -13.05 24.68
CA ASN A 16 19.07 -13.05 23.34
C ASN A 16 19.12 -14.46 22.76
N GLN A 17 19.50 -15.46 23.56
CA GLN A 17 19.48 -16.86 23.14
C GLN A 17 18.06 -17.32 22.80
N LEU A 18 17.08 -17.05 23.68
CA LEU A 18 15.67 -17.35 23.41
C LEU A 18 15.20 -16.70 22.10
N ARG A 19 15.57 -15.44 21.84
CA ARG A 19 15.22 -14.73 20.61
C ARG A 19 15.88 -15.37 19.38
N THR A 20 17.15 -15.76 19.45
CA THR A 20 17.84 -16.48 18.37
C THR A 20 17.18 -17.83 18.08
N ASP A 21 16.82 -18.59 19.12
CA ASP A 21 16.15 -19.88 18.98
C ASP A 21 14.77 -19.71 18.33
N ARG A 22 14.01 -18.69 18.74
CA ARG A 22 12.71 -18.36 18.14
C ARG A 22 12.84 -17.92 16.69
N ALA A 23 13.82 -17.07 16.39
CA ALA A 23 14.04 -16.55 15.04
C ALA A 23 14.37 -17.66 14.03
N THR A 24 15.17 -18.63 14.46
CA THR A 24 15.57 -19.78 13.63
C THR A 24 14.48 -20.83 13.53
N ALA A 25 13.73 -21.09 14.60
CA ALA A 25 12.64 -22.08 14.61
C ALA A 25 11.49 -21.69 13.68
N ALA A 26 11.16 -20.39 13.57
CA ALA A 26 10.04 -19.92 12.77
C ALA A 26 10.24 -20.07 11.25
N MET A 27 11.46 -20.30 10.77
CA MET A 27 11.83 -20.10 9.37
C MET A 27 12.38 -21.35 8.66
N GLY A 28 12.28 -21.33 7.33
CA GLY A 28 12.81 -22.37 6.45
C GLY A 28 14.34 -22.51 6.50
N ALA A 29 14.87 -23.58 5.93
CA ALA A 29 16.31 -23.88 5.94
C ALA A 29 17.17 -22.78 5.29
N ALA A 30 16.71 -22.20 4.18
CA ALA A 30 17.40 -21.12 3.48
C ALA A 30 17.60 -19.88 4.38
N PHE A 31 16.54 -19.47 5.09
CA PHE A 31 16.62 -18.39 6.07
C PHE A 31 17.59 -18.72 7.19
N ARG A 32 17.50 -19.92 7.79
CA ARG A 32 18.39 -20.33 8.88
C ARG A 32 19.86 -20.29 8.47
N HIS A 33 20.19 -20.77 7.28
CA HIS A 33 21.54 -20.68 6.73
C HIS A 33 21.99 -19.23 6.54
N ILE A 34 21.18 -18.38 5.91
CA ILE A 34 21.51 -16.97 5.70
C ILE A 34 21.69 -16.25 7.03
N TYR A 35 20.71 -16.34 7.91
CA TYR A 35 20.70 -15.69 9.22
C TYR A 35 21.95 -16.07 10.04
N SER A 36 22.36 -17.35 9.99
CA SER A 36 23.59 -17.83 10.64
C SER A 36 24.87 -17.31 9.97
N LEU A 37 24.88 -17.10 8.66
CA LEU A 37 26.08 -16.70 7.91
C LEU A 37 26.29 -15.19 7.83
N LEU A 38 25.26 -14.38 8.07
CA LEU A 38 25.36 -12.91 8.00
C LEU A 38 26.54 -12.33 8.81
N PRO A 39 26.78 -12.74 10.08
CA PRO A 39 27.96 -12.32 10.81
C PRO A 39 29.27 -12.69 10.12
N VAL A 40 29.37 -13.90 9.59
CA VAL A 40 30.58 -14.41 8.93
C VAL A 40 30.90 -13.59 7.68
N LEU A 41 29.89 -13.28 6.86
CA LEU A 41 30.04 -12.54 5.61
C LEU A 41 30.41 -11.06 5.81
N LEU A 42 30.08 -10.48 6.96
CA LEU A 42 30.48 -9.12 7.34
C LEU A 42 31.79 -9.10 8.13
N HIS A 43 32.12 -10.20 8.82
CA HIS A 43 33.36 -10.34 9.55
C HIS A 43 34.56 -10.61 8.63
N TYR A 44 34.40 -11.49 7.63
CA TYR A 44 35.44 -11.77 6.65
C TYR A 44 35.21 -11.04 5.33
N HIS A 45 36.28 -10.92 4.55
CA HIS A 45 36.24 -10.29 3.24
C HIS A 45 37.21 -10.99 2.27
N HIS A 46 36.65 -11.77 1.36
CA HIS A 46 37.41 -12.61 0.42
C HIS A 46 36.79 -12.55 -0.99
N PRO A 47 37.58 -12.59 -2.09
CA PRO A 47 37.07 -12.55 -3.46
C PRO A 47 35.96 -13.55 -3.79
N ASP A 48 36.01 -14.74 -3.18
CA ASP A 48 35.01 -15.79 -3.41
C ASP A 48 33.73 -15.61 -2.59
N MET A 49 33.73 -14.73 -1.58
CA MET A 49 32.57 -14.47 -0.74
C MET A 49 31.58 -13.49 -1.40
N PRO A 50 30.26 -13.69 -1.21
CA PRO A 50 29.29 -12.70 -1.61
C PRO A 50 29.53 -11.39 -0.85
N GLY A 51 29.28 -10.27 -1.52
CA GLY A 51 29.57 -8.95 -0.95
C GLY A 51 30.98 -8.42 -1.22
N TYR A 52 31.88 -9.23 -1.79
CA TYR A 52 33.20 -8.74 -2.18
C TYR A 52 33.13 -7.74 -3.34
N LEU A 53 33.86 -6.64 -3.23
CA LEU A 53 33.95 -5.58 -4.24
C LEU A 53 35.39 -5.15 -4.48
N SER A 54 36.10 -4.80 -3.42
CA SER A 54 37.50 -4.37 -3.47
C SER A 54 38.24 -4.74 -2.19
N HIS A 55 39.57 -4.81 -2.23
CA HIS A 55 40.39 -5.16 -1.07
C HIS A 55 40.21 -4.20 0.14
N ASN A 56 39.91 -2.92 -0.09
CA ASN A 56 39.84 -1.89 0.96
C ASN A 56 38.43 -1.76 1.59
N THR A 57 37.58 -2.78 1.47
CA THR A 57 36.24 -2.71 2.06
C THR A 57 36.32 -2.98 3.57
N PRO A 58 35.75 -2.12 4.44
CA PRO A 58 35.71 -2.37 5.88
C PRO A 58 35.03 -3.71 6.20
N HIS A 59 35.65 -4.50 7.08
CA HIS A 59 35.16 -5.79 7.53
C HIS A 59 35.73 -6.11 8.91
N GLY A 60 35.09 -7.05 9.61
CA GLY A 60 35.45 -7.43 10.97
C GLY A 60 34.45 -6.87 11.98
N ILE A 61 33.99 -7.76 12.86
CA ILE A 61 32.99 -7.48 13.89
C ILE A 61 33.63 -7.67 15.27
N SER A 62 33.44 -6.69 16.15
CA SER A 62 33.94 -6.71 17.52
C SER A 62 33.49 -7.99 18.27
N PHE A 63 34.38 -8.67 18.97
CA PHE A 63 34.09 -9.86 19.78
C PHE A 63 33.34 -11.01 19.05
N PHE A 64 33.41 -11.07 17.72
CA PHE A 64 32.81 -12.17 16.97
C PHE A 64 33.85 -13.23 16.65
N THR A 65 33.47 -14.50 16.82
CA THR A 65 34.23 -15.65 16.35
C THR A 65 33.22 -16.65 15.78
N PRO A 66 33.43 -17.18 14.56
CA PRO A 66 32.50 -18.14 13.99
C PRO A 66 32.43 -19.43 14.80
N ASP A 67 31.21 -19.92 15.04
CA ASP A 67 30.99 -21.23 15.67
C ASP A 67 31.24 -22.40 14.70
N GLU A 68 31.23 -23.63 15.21
CA GLU A 68 31.49 -24.85 14.41
C GLU A 68 30.49 -25.01 13.23
N THR A 69 29.23 -24.61 13.42
CA THR A 69 28.20 -24.69 12.38
C THR A 69 28.51 -23.69 11.26
N GLN A 70 28.84 -22.46 11.64
CA GLN A 70 29.24 -21.39 10.73
C GLN A 70 30.53 -21.74 9.97
N GLN A 71 31.51 -22.36 10.64
CA GLN A 71 32.74 -22.84 10.01
C GLN A 71 32.46 -23.95 9.00
N SER A 72 31.60 -24.91 9.33
CA SER A 72 31.20 -25.99 8.41
C SER A 72 30.44 -25.45 7.19
N LEU A 73 29.53 -24.50 7.40
CA LEU A 73 28.81 -23.83 6.31
C LEU A 73 29.77 -23.04 5.42
N LEU A 74 30.75 -22.36 6.02
CA LEU A 74 31.78 -21.62 5.28
C LEU A 74 32.64 -22.57 4.43
N ALA A 75 33.07 -23.70 5.01
CA ALA A 75 33.82 -24.76 4.33
C ALA A 75 33.05 -25.35 3.14
N THR A 76 31.73 -25.49 3.28
CA THR A 76 30.85 -26.02 2.23
C THR A 76 30.62 -25.03 1.10
N LEU A 77 30.47 -23.74 1.42
CA LEU A 77 30.17 -22.71 0.44
C LEU A 77 31.41 -22.20 -0.31
N PHE A 78 32.59 -22.30 0.30
CA PHE A 78 33.85 -21.81 -0.28
C PHE A 78 34.96 -22.88 -0.21
N PRO A 79 34.75 -24.09 -0.78
CA PRO A 79 35.64 -25.23 -0.60
C PRO A 79 37.03 -25.05 -1.24
N GLU A 80 37.17 -24.17 -2.24
CA GLU A 80 38.45 -23.89 -2.91
C GLU A 80 39.24 -22.75 -2.28
N SER A 81 38.68 -22.02 -1.31
CA SER A 81 39.44 -20.99 -0.60
C SER A 81 40.38 -21.68 0.39
N THR A 82 41.66 -21.82 0.03
CA THR A 82 42.73 -22.16 0.97
C THR A 82 42.82 -21.02 1.99
N TYR A 83 42.09 -21.17 3.09
CA TYR A 83 41.82 -20.16 4.11
C TYR A 83 43.08 -19.62 4.80
N THR A 84 43.69 -18.60 4.24
CA THR A 84 44.09 -17.45 5.06
C THR A 84 42.97 -16.44 4.96
N LEU A 85 41.87 -16.71 5.68
CA LEU A 85 40.92 -15.64 6.01
C LEU A 85 41.76 -14.58 6.71
N THR A 86 41.92 -13.43 6.06
CA THR A 86 42.64 -12.31 6.67
C THR A 86 42.01 -12.08 8.03
N PRO A 87 42.77 -12.21 9.13
CA PRO A 87 42.21 -11.94 10.45
C PRO A 87 41.65 -10.51 10.42
N PRO A 88 40.49 -10.29 11.04
CA PRO A 88 39.92 -8.95 11.10
C PRO A 88 40.96 -7.98 11.70
N PRO A 89 40.90 -6.69 11.33
CA PRO A 89 41.76 -5.69 11.96
C PRO A 89 41.58 -5.72 13.49
N GLU A 90 42.67 -5.47 14.22
CA GLU A 90 42.71 -5.48 15.69
C GLU A 90 41.63 -4.55 16.28
N ASN A 91 41.34 -3.44 15.59
CA ASN A 91 40.17 -2.60 15.78
C ASN A 91 39.11 -2.89 14.72
N ALA A 92 38.11 -3.68 15.09
CA ALA A 92 37.00 -4.02 14.20
C ALA A 92 36.17 -2.76 13.83
N PRO A 93 35.94 -2.48 12.53
CA PRO A 93 35.13 -1.35 12.08
C PRO A 93 33.64 -1.52 12.40
N ILE A 94 33.17 -2.77 12.54
CA ILE A 94 31.79 -3.09 12.90
C ILE A 94 31.73 -3.43 14.39
N LEU A 95 30.85 -2.74 15.11
CA LEU A 95 30.61 -2.90 16.54
C LEU A 95 29.66 -4.05 16.84
N GLY A 96 28.66 -4.24 15.98
CA GLY A 96 27.71 -5.33 16.11
C GLY A 96 26.67 -5.36 15.02
N LEU A 97 26.00 -6.51 14.95
CA LEU A 97 24.92 -6.81 14.01
C LEU A 97 23.68 -7.19 14.79
N TYR A 98 22.58 -6.54 14.46
CA TYR A 98 21.30 -6.75 15.15
C TYR A 98 20.19 -6.91 14.12
N SER A 99 19.42 -7.98 14.22
CA SER A 99 18.11 -8.02 13.56
C SER A 99 17.05 -7.39 14.46
N MET A 100 16.06 -6.71 13.88
CA MET A 100 14.96 -6.10 14.66
C MET A 100 13.60 -6.30 13.99
N GLY A 101 12.56 -5.68 14.55
CA GLY A 101 11.21 -5.71 13.99
C GLY A 101 10.42 -6.96 14.40
N SER A 102 9.92 -7.72 13.43
CA SER A 102 9.19 -8.97 13.70
C SER A 102 10.09 -10.17 14.00
N THR A 103 11.38 -10.10 13.68
CA THR A 103 12.34 -11.19 13.92
C THR A 103 12.31 -11.65 15.38
N SER A 104 12.30 -12.97 15.62
CA SER A 104 12.17 -13.64 16.93
C SER A 104 10.83 -13.49 17.67
N SER A 105 9.90 -12.69 17.14
CA SER A 105 8.60 -12.50 17.77
C SER A 105 7.55 -13.48 17.26
N ILE A 106 6.42 -13.59 17.97
CA ILE A 106 5.25 -14.35 17.52
C ILE A 106 4.75 -13.89 16.15
N GLY A 107 4.97 -12.62 15.82
CA GLY A 107 4.62 -11.99 14.54
C GLY A 107 5.59 -12.29 13.39
N GLN A 108 6.65 -13.10 13.59
CA GLN A 108 7.50 -13.56 12.49
C GLN A 108 6.79 -14.64 11.66
N SER A 109 6.77 -14.48 10.34
CA SER A 109 6.16 -15.42 9.39
C SER A 109 7.11 -15.68 8.21
N SER A 110 6.84 -16.70 7.40
CA SER A 110 7.64 -17.01 6.20
C SER A 110 7.83 -15.82 5.26
N ASP A 111 6.87 -14.90 5.25
CA ASP A 111 6.85 -13.72 4.40
C ASP A 111 7.46 -12.47 5.09
N SER A 112 8.07 -12.65 6.27
CA SER A 112 8.73 -11.55 6.99
C SER A 112 10.07 -11.21 6.35
N ASP A 113 10.30 -9.92 6.14
CA ASP A 113 11.59 -9.33 5.81
C ASP A 113 12.54 -9.29 7.02
N LEU A 114 13.84 -9.27 6.74
CA LEU A 114 14.89 -9.09 7.72
C LEU A 114 15.44 -7.66 7.69
N ASP A 115 15.26 -6.92 8.77
CA ASP A 115 15.93 -5.63 8.97
C ASP A 115 17.17 -5.82 9.83
N ILE A 116 18.36 -5.57 9.26
CA ILE A 116 19.65 -5.70 9.94
C ILE A 116 20.30 -4.34 10.14
N TRP A 117 20.55 -4.00 11.39
CA TRP A 117 21.40 -2.88 11.77
C TRP A 117 22.87 -3.33 11.80
N VAL A 118 23.68 -2.64 11.01
CA VAL A 118 25.14 -2.78 11.00
C VAL A 118 25.71 -1.57 11.73
N CYS A 119 25.93 -1.75 13.04
CA CYS A 119 26.47 -0.69 13.87
C CYS A 119 27.98 -0.59 13.64
N HIS A 120 28.47 0.57 13.24
CA HIS A 120 29.87 0.79 12.90
C HIS A 120 30.48 1.94 13.71
N GLN A 121 31.80 1.97 13.72
CA GLN A 121 32.58 3.01 14.39
C GLN A 121 32.44 4.37 13.69
N SER A 122 32.45 5.47 14.45
CA SER A 122 32.35 6.83 13.87
C SER A 122 33.63 7.27 13.16
N TRP A 123 34.76 6.60 13.39
CA TRP A 123 36.01 6.94 12.72
C TRP A 123 36.06 6.54 11.25
N LEU A 124 35.08 5.77 10.75
CA LEU A 124 34.97 5.45 9.32
C LEU A 124 34.69 6.70 8.50
N ASP A 125 35.55 6.95 7.51
CA ASP A 125 35.37 8.09 6.62
C ASP A 125 34.18 7.88 5.65
N SER A 126 33.89 8.89 4.82
CA SER A 126 32.79 8.79 3.83
C SER A 126 32.99 7.69 2.79
N ALA A 127 34.23 7.43 2.37
CA ALA A 127 34.53 6.44 1.35
C ALA A 127 34.42 5.02 1.91
N GLU A 128 34.91 4.79 3.13
CA GLU A 128 34.80 3.54 3.87
C GLU A 128 33.33 3.20 4.16
N ARG A 129 32.54 4.17 4.64
CA ARG A 129 31.09 3.99 4.84
C ARG A 129 30.38 3.63 3.54
N GLN A 130 30.72 4.29 2.43
CA GLN A 130 30.15 3.95 1.13
C GLN A 130 30.56 2.55 0.66
N ALA A 131 31.80 2.13 0.90
CA ALA A 131 32.27 0.78 0.57
C ALA A 131 31.53 -0.28 1.38
N LEU A 132 31.34 -0.06 2.68
CA LEU A 132 30.55 -0.94 3.55
C LEU A 132 29.08 -1.00 3.11
N GLN A 133 28.48 0.14 2.75
CA GLN A 133 27.12 0.20 2.22
C GLN A 133 26.98 -0.60 0.92
N ASN A 134 27.98 -0.50 0.02
CA ASN A 134 28.01 -1.25 -1.22
C ASN A 134 28.14 -2.77 -0.97
N LYS A 135 28.97 -3.19 -0.01
CA LYS A 135 29.05 -4.59 0.43
C LYS A 135 27.69 -5.09 0.93
N CYS A 136 27.02 -4.32 1.80
CA CYS A 136 25.67 -4.64 2.28
C CYS A 136 24.66 -4.76 1.13
N HIS A 137 24.71 -3.89 0.13
CA HIS A 137 23.86 -3.97 -1.04
C HIS A 137 24.09 -5.25 -1.87
N GLN A 138 25.35 -5.65 -2.07
CA GLN A 138 25.68 -6.91 -2.74
C GLN A 138 25.20 -8.13 -1.94
N LEU A 139 25.35 -8.11 -0.62
CA LEU A 139 24.82 -9.15 0.27
C LEU A 139 23.28 -9.24 0.18
N GLN A 140 22.60 -8.09 0.12
CA GLN A 140 21.15 -8.03 -0.08
C GLN A 140 20.72 -8.68 -1.40
N LEU A 141 21.42 -8.39 -2.51
CA LEU A 141 21.16 -9.04 -3.80
C LEU A 141 21.42 -10.55 -3.76
N TRP A 142 22.47 -10.98 -3.07
CA TRP A 142 22.78 -12.39 -2.89
C TRP A 142 21.71 -13.12 -2.06
N CYS A 143 21.27 -12.56 -0.93
CA CYS A 143 20.21 -13.13 -0.11
C CYS A 143 18.89 -13.23 -0.89
N LYS A 144 18.56 -12.21 -1.68
CA LYS A 144 17.37 -12.21 -2.53
C LYS A 144 17.37 -13.36 -3.55
N LYS A 145 18.53 -13.69 -4.14
CA LYS A 145 18.67 -14.85 -5.05
C LYS A 145 18.42 -16.18 -4.34
N GLN A 146 18.62 -16.24 -3.02
CA GLN A 146 18.35 -17.41 -2.18
C GLN A 146 16.92 -17.40 -1.60
N GLY A 147 16.06 -16.45 -2.01
CA GLY A 147 14.67 -16.35 -1.57
C GLY A 147 14.48 -15.70 -0.20
N VAL A 148 15.48 -14.98 0.33
CA VAL A 148 15.37 -14.26 1.61
C VAL A 148 15.46 -12.76 1.35
N GLU A 149 14.40 -12.03 1.72
CA GLU A 149 14.38 -10.57 1.65
C GLU A 149 15.04 -9.96 2.90
N ILE A 150 16.04 -9.12 2.68
CA ILE A 150 16.84 -8.49 3.74
C ILE A 150 17.11 -7.03 3.38
N SER A 151 17.14 -6.18 4.40
CA SER A 151 17.47 -4.76 4.32
C SER A 151 18.57 -4.46 5.34
N PHE A 152 19.66 -3.84 4.90
CA PHE A 152 20.77 -3.44 5.76
C PHE A 152 20.77 -1.93 5.99
N PHE A 153 20.92 -1.54 7.25
CA PHE A 153 20.98 -0.15 7.68
C PHE A 153 22.30 0.08 8.41
N LEU A 154 23.14 0.97 7.88
CA LEU A 154 24.36 1.40 8.57
C LEU A 154 24.02 2.39 9.67
N ILE A 155 24.47 2.09 10.89
CA ILE A 155 24.22 2.89 12.08
C ILE A 155 25.55 3.32 12.68
N ASP A 156 25.83 4.61 12.63
CA ASP A 156 26.97 5.21 13.32
C ASP A 156 26.74 5.14 14.84
N GLU A 157 27.77 4.76 15.61
CA GLU A 157 27.69 4.61 17.06
C GLU A 157 27.25 5.88 17.80
N ASN A 158 27.52 7.06 17.23
CA ASN A 158 27.16 8.34 17.82
C ASN A 158 25.85 8.93 17.27
N ARG A 159 25.22 8.28 16.28
CA ARG A 159 24.03 8.80 15.58
C ARG A 159 22.91 9.22 16.54
N PHE A 160 22.59 8.35 17.48
CA PHE A 160 21.47 8.57 18.41
C PHE A 160 21.85 9.49 19.57
N ARG A 161 23.14 9.52 19.95
CA ARG A 161 23.66 10.39 21.01
C ARG A 161 23.76 11.86 20.60
N MET A 162 24.00 12.13 19.32
CA MET A 162 24.17 13.50 18.80
C MET A 162 22.85 14.15 18.36
N ASN A 163 21.69 13.51 18.57
CA ASN A 163 20.38 13.95 18.03
C ASN A 163 20.41 14.24 16.52
N GLU A 164 21.29 13.55 15.76
CA GLU A 164 21.38 13.75 14.32
C GLU A 164 20.20 13.05 13.62
N SER A 165 19.15 13.83 13.35
CA SER A 165 18.01 13.42 12.52
C SER A 165 18.40 13.39 11.02
N GLY A 166 19.12 12.36 10.61
CA GLY A 166 19.44 12.07 9.20
C GLY A 166 18.51 11.03 8.56
N ALA A 167 18.32 11.07 7.24
CA ALA A 167 17.49 10.11 6.49
C ALA A 167 18.10 8.69 6.50
N LEU A 168 17.30 7.67 6.83
CA LEU A 168 17.62 6.26 6.59
C LEU A 168 17.19 5.91 5.15
N GLY A 169 18.01 6.25 4.16
CA GLY A 169 17.74 5.88 2.77
C GLY A 169 16.72 6.75 2.02
N LYS A 170 16.40 6.32 0.78
CA LYS A 170 15.67 7.12 -0.23
C LYS A 170 14.14 7.17 -0.05
N GLU A 171 13.56 6.38 0.86
CA GLU A 171 12.10 6.28 1.03
C GLU A 171 11.58 6.70 2.40
N ASP A 172 12.45 7.08 3.34
CA ASP A 172 12.03 7.28 4.72
C ASP A 172 11.86 8.76 5.08
N CYS A 173 10.78 9.04 5.82
CA CYS A 173 10.68 10.16 6.75
C CYS A 173 11.65 10.00 7.95
N GLY A 174 12.85 9.41 7.74
CA GLY A 174 13.78 8.97 8.78
C GLY A 174 14.35 10.10 9.64
N SER A 175 14.15 11.36 9.24
CA SER A 175 14.41 12.53 10.08
C SER A 175 13.34 12.78 11.16
N THR A 176 12.21 12.06 11.15
CA THR A 176 11.03 12.31 12.01
C THR A 176 10.61 11.13 12.91
N GLN A 177 11.46 10.10 13.11
CA GLN A 177 11.16 8.94 13.96
C GLN A 177 12.38 8.50 14.79
N HIS A 178 13.09 9.42 15.44
CA HIS A 178 14.31 9.11 16.18
C HIS A 178 14.05 8.22 17.41
N ILE A 179 13.22 8.67 18.34
CA ILE A 179 12.88 7.98 19.59
C ILE A 179 12.07 6.71 19.32
N LEU A 180 11.10 6.73 18.41
CA LEU A 180 10.25 5.58 18.11
C LEU A 180 11.02 4.46 17.38
N LEU A 181 12.00 4.81 16.55
CA LEU A 181 12.89 3.82 15.96
C LEU A 181 13.80 3.19 17.03
N LEU A 182 14.31 4.01 17.96
CA LEU A 182 15.13 3.53 19.06
C LEU A 182 14.31 2.68 20.06
N ASP A 183 13.05 3.04 20.32
CA ASP A 183 12.08 2.21 21.05
C ASP A 183 11.90 0.86 20.37
N GLU A 184 11.63 0.84 19.05
CA GLU A 184 11.50 -0.41 18.29
C GLU A 184 12.78 -1.24 18.34
N PHE A 185 13.94 -0.61 18.25
CA PHE A 185 15.23 -1.28 18.36
C PHE A 185 15.43 -1.91 19.75
N TYR A 186 15.34 -1.13 20.83
CA TYR A 186 15.58 -1.64 22.19
C TYR A 186 14.60 -2.73 22.59
N ARG A 187 13.34 -2.64 22.18
CA ARG A 187 12.38 -3.69 22.50
C ARG A 187 12.57 -4.98 21.69
N SER A 188 12.99 -4.89 20.43
CA SER A 188 12.95 -6.04 19.50
C SER A 188 14.30 -6.58 19.02
N ALA A 189 15.41 -5.88 19.29
CA ALA A 189 16.72 -6.27 18.79
C ALA A 189 17.12 -7.70 19.23
N VAL A 190 17.66 -8.44 18.28
CA VAL A 190 18.34 -9.72 18.47
C VAL A 190 19.77 -9.52 18.02
N ARG A 191 20.72 -9.67 18.94
CA ARG A 191 22.15 -9.56 18.64
C ARG A 191 22.60 -10.84 17.93
N LEU A 192 23.00 -10.69 16.67
CA LEU A 192 23.59 -11.75 15.86
C LEU A 192 25.09 -11.91 16.17
N ALA A 193 25.78 -10.79 16.34
CA ALA A 193 27.20 -10.72 16.63
C ALA A 193 27.55 -9.34 17.20
N GLY A 194 28.68 -9.22 17.89
CA GLY A 194 29.14 -7.93 18.37
C GLY A 194 28.97 -7.67 19.87
N LYS A 195 29.12 -6.39 20.20
CA LYS A 195 28.95 -5.81 21.53
C LYS A 195 27.52 -6.03 22.07
N ARG A 196 27.35 -5.94 23.40
CA ARG A 196 26.00 -5.92 24.02
C ARG A 196 25.42 -4.51 24.00
N ILE A 197 24.10 -4.37 24.02
CA ILE A 197 23.43 -3.07 24.11
C ILE A 197 23.45 -2.57 25.56
N LEU A 198 24.09 -1.42 25.81
CA LEU A 198 24.29 -0.88 27.15
C LEU A 198 22.98 -0.48 27.83
N TRP A 199 22.05 0.07 27.04
CA TRP A 199 20.82 0.70 27.54
C TRP A 199 20.02 -0.18 28.51
N ASN A 200 20.04 -1.49 28.29
CA ASN A 200 19.35 -2.46 29.13
C ASN A 200 19.91 -2.60 30.56
N LEU A 201 21.10 -2.05 30.85
CA LEU A 201 21.70 -2.09 32.18
C LEU A 201 21.28 -0.90 33.06
N VAL A 202 20.69 0.15 32.46
CA VAL A 202 20.28 1.35 33.18
C VAL A 202 18.84 1.18 33.65
N PRO A 203 18.59 1.10 34.97
CA PRO A 203 17.24 0.97 35.51
C PRO A 203 16.32 2.09 35.05
N SER A 204 15.02 1.82 34.90
CA SER A 204 14.03 2.79 34.40
C SER A 204 13.97 4.09 35.23
N GLU A 205 14.21 4.00 36.53
CA GLU A 205 14.29 5.15 37.46
C GLU A 205 15.46 6.11 37.18
N HIS A 206 16.50 5.63 36.50
CA HIS A 206 17.67 6.41 36.11
C HIS A 206 17.62 6.88 34.64
N GLU A 207 16.52 6.65 33.91
CA GLU A 207 16.42 6.99 32.49
C GLU A 207 16.62 8.49 32.21
N ALA A 208 16.04 9.34 33.05
CA ALA A 208 16.18 10.80 32.94
C ALA A 208 17.62 11.29 33.15
N HIS A 209 18.46 10.47 33.81
CA HIS A 209 19.86 10.75 34.13
C HIS A 209 20.78 9.67 33.55
N TYR A 210 20.42 9.15 32.36
CA TYR A 210 21.07 8.00 31.73
C TYR A 210 22.61 8.12 31.69
N ASP A 211 23.13 9.24 31.17
CA ASP A 211 24.57 9.43 31.01
C ASP A 211 25.31 9.52 32.35
N GLU A 212 24.72 10.18 33.35
CA GLU A 212 25.31 10.28 34.70
C GLU A 212 25.44 8.89 35.34
N TYR A 213 24.39 8.06 35.22
CA TYR A 213 24.39 6.70 35.75
C TYR A 213 25.41 5.80 35.02
N VAL A 214 25.49 5.91 33.69
CA VAL A 214 26.50 5.17 32.89
C VAL A 214 27.92 5.56 33.29
N MET A 215 28.20 6.86 33.46
CA MET A 215 29.50 7.35 33.91
C MET A 215 29.84 6.82 35.31
N GLU A 216 28.86 6.78 36.22
CA GLU A 216 29.04 6.20 37.55
C GLU A 216 29.39 4.71 37.50
N LEU A 217 28.73 3.94 36.62
CA LEU A 217 29.03 2.52 36.44
C LEU A 217 30.45 2.28 35.92
N TYR A 218 30.96 3.11 34.99
CA TYR A 218 32.35 3.05 34.54
C TYR A 218 33.33 3.48 35.64
N ALA A 219 33.04 4.57 36.36
CA ALA A 219 33.89 5.07 37.43
C ALA A 219 34.05 4.05 38.58
N LYS A 220 33.01 3.26 38.85
CA LYS A 220 33.03 2.18 39.83
C LYS A 220 33.58 0.85 39.30
N GLY A 221 34.00 0.79 38.02
CA GLY A 221 34.52 -0.42 37.39
C GLY A 221 33.50 -1.54 37.20
N ALA A 222 32.20 -1.21 37.23
CA ALA A 222 31.13 -2.18 37.01
C ALA A 222 30.91 -2.49 35.52
N LEU A 223 31.30 -1.57 34.64
CA LEU A 223 31.32 -1.76 33.19
C LEU A 223 32.75 -1.84 32.69
N VAL A 224 32.98 -2.75 31.75
CA VAL A 224 34.26 -2.85 31.03
C VAL A 224 34.18 -1.96 29.78
N PRO A 225 35.14 -1.04 29.58
CA PRO A 225 35.21 -0.24 28.36
C PRO A 225 35.23 -1.13 27.12
N ASN A 226 34.65 -0.64 26.03
CA ASN A 226 34.57 -1.32 24.73
C ASN A 226 33.70 -2.60 24.67
N GLU A 227 33.14 -3.12 25.76
CA GLU A 227 32.22 -4.29 25.72
C GLU A 227 30.83 -3.95 25.14
N TRP A 228 30.48 -2.66 25.14
CA TRP A 228 29.10 -2.20 24.92
C TRP A 228 28.96 -1.32 23.68
N ILE A 229 27.81 -1.46 23.00
CA ILE A 229 27.26 -0.41 22.14
C ILE A 229 26.32 0.45 22.96
N ASP A 230 26.47 1.75 22.85
CA ASP A 230 25.73 2.71 23.64
C ASP A 230 25.12 3.79 22.76
N LEU A 231 23.87 3.57 22.36
CA LEU A 231 23.11 4.49 21.51
C LEU A 231 22.39 5.60 22.33
N GLY A 232 22.61 5.67 23.65
CA GLY A 232 21.98 6.67 24.53
C GLY A 232 20.72 6.18 25.25
N GLY A 233 20.10 7.07 26.03
CA GLY A 233 18.80 6.83 26.67
C GLY A 233 17.61 7.07 25.72
N LEU A 234 16.44 6.56 26.08
CA LEU A 234 15.17 7.00 25.51
C LEU A 234 14.82 8.36 26.11
N GLY A 235 14.95 9.40 25.29
CA GLY A 235 14.49 10.74 25.62
C GLY A 235 12.96 10.84 25.68
N THR A 236 12.46 12.08 25.67
CA THR A 236 11.02 12.33 25.59
C THR A 236 10.53 12.29 24.14
N LEU A 237 9.42 11.59 23.89
CA LEU A 237 8.79 11.58 22.58
C LEU A 237 8.20 12.96 22.30
N SER A 238 8.66 13.65 21.25
CA SER A 238 8.08 14.94 20.85
C SER A 238 6.74 14.76 20.14
N ALA A 239 5.90 15.80 20.18
CA ALA A 239 4.61 15.78 19.49
C ALA A 239 4.80 15.71 17.96
N GLU A 240 5.87 16.32 17.42
CA GLU A 240 6.25 16.28 16.01
C GLU A 240 6.64 14.89 15.56
N GLU A 241 7.45 14.19 16.37
CA GLU A 241 7.89 12.83 16.06
C GLU A 241 6.72 11.85 16.09
N TYR A 242 5.88 11.96 17.13
CA TYR A 242 4.63 11.21 17.19
C TYR A 242 3.76 11.43 15.95
N PHE A 243 3.60 12.69 15.54
CA PHE A 243 2.78 13.06 14.40
C PHE A 243 3.33 12.47 13.10
N GLY A 244 4.64 12.61 12.86
CA GLY A 244 5.32 12.04 11.69
C GLY A 244 5.23 10.52 11.64
N ALA A 245 5.42 9.83 12.77
CA ALA A 245 5.28 8.39 12.86
C ALA A 245 3.86 7.91 12.56
N SER A 246 2.86 8.57 13.12
CA SER A 246 1.45 8.24 12.89
C SER A 246 1.04 8.44 11.44
N LEU A 247 1.52 9.54 10.83
CA LEU A 247 1.30 9.82 9.41
C LEU A 247 1.88 8.71 8.52
N TRP A 248 3.08 8.22 8.85
CA TRP A 248 3.74 7.14 8.13
C TRP A 248 3.03 5.79 8.27
N GLN A 249 2.59 5.41 9.48
CA GLN A 249 1.87 4.15 9.67
C GLN A 249 0.53 4.17 8.92
N LEU A 250 -0.17 5.30 8.92
CA LEU A 250 -1.36 5.48 8.09
C LEU A 250 -1.03 5.41 6.59
N TYR A 251 0.11 5.95 6.14
CA TYR A 251 0.53 5.84 4.75
C TYR A 251 0.76 4.38 4.32
N LYS A 252 1.42 3.58 5.17
CA LYS A 252 1.72 2.16 4.93
C LYS A 252 0.51 1.24 5.11
N SER A 253 -0.52 1.69 5.83
CA SER A 253 -1.74 0.90 6.10
C SER A 253 -2.51 0.48 4.85
N ILE A 254 -2.38 1.25 3.77
CA ILE A 254 -2.96 0.93 2.47
C ILE A 254 -2.29 -0.33 1.88
N ASP A 255 -1.00 -0.51 2.12
CA ASP A 255 -0.20 -1.60 1.52
C ASP A 255 -0.12 -2.83 2.43
N SER A 256 -0.23 -2.69 3.75
CA SER A 256 -0.22 -3.81 4.71
C SER A 256 -1.18 -3.55 5.88
N PRO A 257 -2.49 -3.86 5.72
CA PRO A 257 -3.52 -3.33 6.61
C PRO A 257 -3.44 -3.89 8.03
N TYR A 258 -3.23 -5.20 8.20
CA TYR A 258 -3.23 -5.82 9.53
C TYR A 258 -2.07 -5.36 10.41
N LYS A 259 -0.84 -5.35 9.88
CA LYS A 259 0.37 -4.85 10.59
C LYS A 259 0.20 -3.37 10.95
N ALA A 260 -0.31 -2.58 10.02
CA ALA A 260 -0.43 -1.15 10.20
C ALA A 260 -1.51 -0.76 11.22
N VAL A 261 -2.64 -1.46 11.27
CA VAL A 261 -3.67 -1.22 12.31
C VAL A 261 -3.08 -1.43 13.70
N LEU A 262 -2.32 -2.51 13.93
CA LEU A 262 -1.65 -2.74 15.23
C LEU A 262 -0.72 -1.58 15.61
N LYS A 263 0.18 -1.19 14.69
CA LYS A 263 1.14 -0.09 14.93
C LYS A 263 0.45 1.27 15.08
N THR A 264 -0.63 1.50 14.34
CA THR A 264 -1.37 2.77 14.38
C THR A 264 -2.13 2.91 15.69
N VAL A 265 -2.77 1.85 16.17
CA VAL A 265 -3.48 1.90 17.46
C VAL A 265 -2.48 1.94 18.63
N LEU A 266 -1.28 1.36 18.49
CA LEU A 266 -0.19 1.57 19.47
C LEU A 266 0.18 3.06 19.57
N LEU A 267 0.31 3.75 18.43
CA LEU A 267 0.55 5.19 18.41
C LEU A 267 -0.64 5.94 19.04
N GLU A 268 -1.88 5.57 18.76
CA GLU A 268 -3.03 6.16 19.46
C GLU A 268 -2.93 6.03 20.99
N ALA A 269 -2.54 4.86 21.50
CA ALA A 269 -2.31 4.63 22.92
C ALA A 269 -1.21 5.56 23.47
N TYR A 270 -0.08 5.69 22.76
CA TYR A 270 0.98 6.62 23.13
C TYR A 270 0.51 8.08 23.18
N SER A 271 -0.34 8.47 22.23
CA SER A 271 -0.92 9.82 22.14
C SER A 271 -1.89 10.14 23.27
N TRP A 272 -2.53 9.10 23.81
CA TRP A 272 -3.47 9.22 24.92
C TRP A 272 -2.73 9.48 26.25
N GLU A 273 -1.51 8.95 26.39
CA GLU A 273 -0.62 9.17 27.54
C GLU A 273 0.21 10.47 27.45
N TYR A 274 0.26 11.09 26.26
CA TYR A 274 1.09 12.27 26.01
C TYR A 274 0.73 13.45 26.93
N PRO A 275 1.72 14.18 27.50
CA PRO A 275 3.16 14.13 27.21
C PRO A 275 3.97 13.08 27.99
N ASN A 276 3.35 12.37 28.94
CA ASN A 276 4.04 11.41 29.81
C ASN A 276 3.93 9.97 29.24
N THR A 277 4.17 9.84 27.95
CA THR A 277 4.07 8.57 27.23
C THR A 277 5.07 7.56 27.78
N ARG A 278 4.60 6.38 28.16
CA ARG A 278 5.48 5.27 28.53
C ARG A 278 5.72 4.38 27.32
N LEU A 279 6.94 4.37 26.79
CA LEU A 279 7.28 3.55 25.63
C LEU A 279 7.40 2.06 26.00
N LEU A 280 7.13 1.16 25.04
CA LEU A 280 7.17 -0.30 25.24
C LEU A 280 8.57 -0.81 25.62
N ALA A 281 9.63 -0.21 25.07
CA ALA A 281 10.99 -0.58 25.44
C ALA A 281 11.24 -0.38 26.95
N THR A 282 10.77 0.73 27.53
CA THR A 282 10.89 1.00 28.97
C THR A 282 10.15 -0.05 29.80
N GLU A 283 9.02 -0.56 29.34
CA GLU A 283 8.30 -1.65 30.00
C GLU A 283 9.07 -2.97 29.95
N ILE A 284 9.62 -3.32 28.78
CA ILE A 284 10.47 -4.51 28.61
C ILE A 284 11.68 -4.45 29.52
N LYS A 285 12.33 -3.28 29.58
CA LYS A 285 13.46 -3.04 30.46
C LYS A 285 13.06 -3.22 31.92
N GLN A 286 11.93 -2.66 32.35
CA GLN A 286 11.45 -2.85 33.71
C GLN A 286 11.26 -4.35 34.05
N CYS A 287 10.59 -5.11 33.17
CA CYS A 287 10.39 -6.55 33.37
C CYS A 287 11.72 -7.32 33.42
N LEU A 288 12.71 -6.94 32.60
CA LEU A 288 14.07 -7.50 32.65
C LEU A 288 14.74 -7.27 34.01
N HIS A 289 14.64 -6.06 34.55
CA HIS A 289 15.22 -5.70 35.84
C HIS A 289 14.50 -6.42 37.00
N ASP A 290 13.18 -6.54 36.94
CA ASP A 290 12.37 -7.24 37.95
C ASP A 290 12.50 -8.77 37.86
N GLY A 291 13.02 -9.29 36.73
CA GLY A 291 13.16 -10.73 36.49
C GLY A 291 11.88 -11.40 35.99
N GLU A 292 10.91 -10.62 35.55
CA GLU A 292 9.60 -11.05 35.04
C GLU A 292 9.67 -11.48 33.57
N ILE A 293 10.59 -12.40 33.25
CA ILE A 293 10.88 -12.82 31.86
C ILE A 293 9.90 -13.94 31.40
N ILE A 294 8.90 -14.28 32.22
CA ILE A 294 8.04 -15.46 32.06
C ILE A 294 6.86 -15.16 31.11
N HIS A 295 6.37 -13.92 31.03
CA HIS A 295 5.20 -13.62 30.19
C HIS A 295 5.57 -13.54 28.71
N PHE A 296 5.27 -14.62 27.97
CA PHE A 296 5.59 -14.79 26.55
C PHE A 296 7.07 -14.64 26.18
N GLY A 297 7.99 -14.57 27.16
CA GLY A 297 9.41 -14.35 26.95
C GLY A 297 9.76 -12.91 26.53
N LEU A 298 9.01 -11.90 26.99
CA LEU A 298 9.15 -10.50 26.57
C LEU A 298 9.02 -10.33 25.05
N ASP A 299 8.01 -10.99 24.49
CA ASP A 299 7.69 -10.93 23.06
C ASP A 299 7.20 -9.51 22.68
N PRO A 300 7.87 -8.81 21.75
CA PRO A 300 7.55 -7.42 21.43
C PRO A 300 6.15 -7.21 20.83
N TYR A 301 5.58 -8.24 20.17
CA TYR A 301 4.26 -8.17 19.56
C TYR A 301 3.16 -8.43 20.61
N CYS A 302 3.37 -9.37 21.52
CA CYS A 302 2.45 -9.63 22.63
C CYS A 302 2.34 -8.41 23.54
N MET A 303 3.46 -7.77 23.89
CA MET A 303 3.44 -6.56 24.72
C MET A 303 2.77 -5.38 24.02
N MET A 304 2.96 -5.24 22.70
CA MET A 304 2.21 -4.26 21.90
C MET A 304 0.70 -4.54 21.94
N LEU A 305 0.29 -5.81 21.82
CA LEU A 305 -1.12 -6.20 21.89
C LEU A 305 -1.73 -5.91 23.26
N GLU A 306 -0.99 -6.17 24.34
CA GLU A 306 -1.42 -5.85 25.71
C GLU A 306 -1.60 -4.35 25.91
N ARG A 307 -0.64 -3.53 25.46
CA ARG A 307 -0.75 -2.07 25.54
C ARG A 307 -1.98 -1.56 24.78
N VAL A 308 -2.17 -2.03 23.56
CA VAL A 308 -3.32 -1.65 22.73
C VAL A 308 -4.64 -2.13 23.37
N THR A 309 -4.65 -3.33 23.96
CA THR A 309 -5.82 -3.87 24.67
C THR A 309 -6.20 -2.97 25.84
N ALA A 310 -5.25 -2.64 26.70
CA ALA A 310 -5.47 -1.77 27.85
C ALA A 310 -6.02 -0.39 27.44
N TYR A 311 -5.45 0.20 26.38
CA TYR A 311 -5.94 1.47 25.84
C TYR A 311 -7.40 1.38 25.35
N LEU A 312 -7.72 0.39 24.51
CA LEU A 312 -9.06 0.26 23.93
C LEU A 312 -10.12 -0.09 24.99
N GLU A 313 -9.76 -0.88 26.00
CA GLU A 313 -10.62 -1.15 27.15
C GLU A 313 -10.87 0.13 27.97
N ALA A 314 -9.84 0.93 28.23
CA ALA A 314 -9.96 2.19 28.98
C ALA A 314 -10.91 3.20 28.30
N ILE A 315 -10.95 3.22 26.97
CA ILE A 315 -11.87 4.08 26.21
C ILE A 315 -13.19 3.39 25.81
N ASN A 316 -13.42 2.15 26.26
CA ASN A 316 -14.59 1.32 25.94
C ASN A 316 -14.83 1.10 24.44
N ASP A 317 -13.78 0.94 23.65
CA ASP A 317 -13.87 0.69 22.21
C ASP A 317 -13.75 -0.80 21.88
N THR A 318 -14.83 -1.53 22.17
CA THR A 318 -14.89 -2.98 22.01
C THR A 318 -14.81 -3.42 20.55
N ALA A 319 -15.32 -2.60 19.62
CA ALA A 319 -15.31 -2.89 18.19
C ALA A 319 -13.87 -2.87 17.62
N ARG A 320 -13.09 -1.82 17.90
CA ARG A 320 -11.68 -1.80 17.50
C ARG A 320 -10.84 -2.83 18.26
N LEU A 321 -11.20 -3.17 19.50
CA LEU A 321 -10.51 -4.22 20.25
C LEU A 321 -10.63 -5.59 19.58
N ASP A 322 -11.84 -5.96 19.15
CA ASP A 322 -12.04 -7.19 18.38
C ASP A 322 -11.26 -7.17 17.05
N LEU A 323 -11.31 -6.06 16.31
CA LEU A 323 -10.55 -5.90 15.07
C LEU A 323 -9.05 -6.05 15.30
N VAL A 324 -8.48 -5.41 16.32
CA VAL A 324 -7.05 -5.53 16.67
C VAL A 324 -6.67 -6.98 16.96
N ARG A 325 -7.49 -7.73 17.71
CA ARG A 325 -7.25 -9.15 18.00
C ARG A 325 -7.26 -9.99 16.73
N ARG A 326 -8.20 -9.75 15.81
CA ARG A 326 -8.23 -10.38 14.47
C ARG A 326 -7.03 -10.01 13.61
N CYS A 327 -6.64 -8.74 13.58
CA CYS A 327 -5.43 -8.27 12.91
C CYS A 327 -4.17 -8.94 13.47
N PHE A 328 -4.07 -9.09 14.80
CA PHE A 328 -2.98 -9.80 15.46
C PHE A 328 -2.94 -11.27 15.03
N TYR A 329 -4.06 -11.97 15.14
CA TYR A 329 -4.18 -13.38 14.73
C TYR A 329 -3.77 -13.59 13.27
N LEU A 330 -4.30 -12.77 12.35
CA LEU A 330 -3.98 -12.85 10.92
C LEU A 330 -2.54 -12.41 10.60
N LYS A 331 -1.92 -11.57 11.43
CA LYS A 331 -0.51 -11.17 11.28
C LYS A 331 0.45 -12.25 11.76
N VAL A 332 0.05 -13.05 12.76
CA VAL A 332 0.83 -14.20 13.24
C VAL A 332 0.86 -15.30 12.17
N SER A 333 -0.22 -15.46 11.39
CA SER A 333 -0.29 -16.46 10.29
C SER A 333 -0.13 -17.92 10.75
N GLU A 334 -0.48 -18.22 12.01
CA GLU A 334 -0.49 -19.56 12.59
C GLU A 334 -1.95 -20.05 12.66
N LYS A 335 -2.26 -21.22 12.08
CA LYS A 335 -3.63 -21.73 11.95
C LYS A 335 -3.98 -22.72 13.05
N LEU A 336 -4.83 -22.32 13.99
CA LEU A 336 -5.23 -23.17 15.13
C LEU A 336 -6.21 -24.29 14.77
N THR A 337 -6.97 -24.19 13.68
CA THR A 337 -7.96 -25.22 13.29
C THR A 337 -7.36 -26.39 12.51
N SER A 338 -6.18 -26.21 11.90
CA SER A 338 -5.51 -27.29 11.16
C SER A 338 -4.84 -28.26 12.13
N GLU A 339 -5.00 -29.57 11.90
CA GLU A 339 -4.20 -30.58 12.58
C GLU A 339 -2.73 -30.41 12.17
N SER A 340 -1.85 -30.28 13.17
CA SER A 340 -0.43 -30.00 12.98
C SER A 340 0.28 -31.17 12.29
N GLN A 341 0.25 -31.22 10.95
CA GLN A 341 1.12 -32.08 10.17
C GLN A 341 2.53 -31.47 10.12
N GLY A 342 3.25 -31.55 11.25
CA GLY A 342 4.71 -31.37 11.31
C GLY A 342 5.25 -29.92 11.39
N GLU A 343 4.66 -29.03 12.19
CA GLU A 343 5.11 -27.63 12.26
C GLU A 343 6.26 -27.34 13.25
N LEU A 344 7.13 -26.42 12.81
CA LEU A 344 8.46 -26.09 13.33
C LEU A 344 8.47 -25.21 14.61
N THR A 345 7.32 -24.73 15.12
CA THR A 345 7.27 -23.81 16.28
C THR A 345 6.10 -24.03 17.27
N PRO A 346 6.17 -25.05 18.15
CA PRO A 346 5.11 -25.33 19.14
C PRO A 346 4.74 -24.14 20.04
N TRP A 347 5.73 -23.29 20.37
CA TRP A 347 5.54 -22.16 21.30
C TRP A 347 4.60 -21.06 20.76
N ARG A 348 4.61 -20.77 19.45
CA ARG A 348 3.75 -19.73 18.86
C ARG A 348 2.29 -20.12 18.94
N ARG A 349 2.01 -21.38 18.59
CA ARG A 349 0.69 -21.98 18.67
C ARG A 349 0.16 -22.00 20.09
N GLU A 350 1.00 -22.35 21.07
CA GLU A 350 0.63 -22.34 22.48
C GLU A 350 0.20 -20.95 22.96
N ILE A 351 1.01 -19.91 22.68
CA ILE A 351 0.68 -18.53 23.03
C ILE A 351 -0.63 -18.10 22.38
N LEU A 352 -0.79 -18.38 21.08
CA LEU A 352 -1.98 -17.98 20.34
C LEU A 352 -3.24 -18.70 20.86
N ALA A 353 -3.14 -19.98 21.22
CA ALA A 353 -4.23 -20.74 21.82
C ALA A 353 -4.66 -20.17 23.19
N GLN A 354 -3.69 -19.77 24.04
CA GLN A 354 -3.98 -19.10 25.30
C GLN A 354 -4.70 -17.76 25.10
N LEU A 355 -4.24 -16.95 24.13
CA LEU A 355 -4.85 -15.67 23.78
C LEU A 355 -6.28 -15.82 23.26
N VAL A 356 -6.50 -16.73 22.30
CA VAL A 356 -7.81 -17.03 21.73
C VAL A 356 -8.80 -17.50 22.79
N THR A 357 -8.35 -18.37 23.71
CA THR A 357 -9.15 -18.82 24.85
C THR A 357 -9.56 -17.64 25.73
N ARG A 358 -8.62 -16.73 26.03
CA ARG A 358 -8.88 -15.51 26.81
C ARG A 358 -9.87 -14.57 26.13
N TRP A 359 -9.86 -14.49 24.80
CA TRP A 359 -10.79 -13.66 24.03
C TRP A 359 -12.20 -14.24 23.92
N GLY A 360 -12.39 -15.53 24.27
CA GLY A 360 -13.69 -16.20 24.19
C GLY A 360 -14.16 -16.47 22.76
N TRP A 361 -13.23 -16.54 21.80
CA TRP A 361 -13.55 -16.82 20.41
C TRP A 361 -14.08 -18.24 20.22
N GLN A 362 -15.11 -18.37 19.39
CA GLN A 362 -15.72 -19.65 19.04
C GLN A 362 -14.97 -20.32 17.88
N SER A 363 -15.16 -21.62 17.71
CA SER A 363 -14.56 -22.42 16.63
C SER A 363 -14.88 -21.87 15.24
N ASP A 364 -16.08 -21.33 15.04
CA ASP A 364 -16.54 -20.86 13.73
C ASP A 364 -15.76 -19.64 13.26
N LEU A 365 -15.47 -18.70 14.17
CA LEU A 365 -14.64 -17.53 13.88
C LEU A 365 -13.20 -17.94 13.55
N LEU A 366 -12.64 -18.90 14.29
CA LEU A 366 -11.30 -19.42 14.02
C LEU A 366 -11.23 -20.09 12.64
N ALA A 367 -12.20 -20.95 12.32
CA ALA A 367 -12.29 -21.60 11.01
C ALA A 367 -12.41 -20.57 9.89
N GLN A 368 -13.18 -19.50 10.09
CA GLN A 368 -13.26 -18.40 9.15
C GLN A 368 -11.90 -17.71 8.97
N LEU A 369 -11.20 -17.33 10.05
CA LEU A 369 -9.91 -16.64 9.98
C LEU A 369 -8.81 -17.51 9.35
N ASP A 370 -8.72 -18.78 9.73
CA ASP A 370 -7.77 -19.76 9.17
C ASP A 370 -8.05 -20.07 7.69
N GLY A 371 -9.32 -19.91 7.30
CA GLY A 371 -9.82 -19.96 5.94
C GLY A 371 -9.53 -18.72 5.09
N ARG A 372 -8.75 -17.73 5.57
CA ARG A 372 -8.45 -16.46 4.86
C ARG A 372 -8.04 -16.64 3.40
N ALA A 373 -7.27 -17.69 3.08
CA ALA A 373 -6.84 -17.96 1.70
C ALA A 373 -8.01 -18.22 0.73
N HIS A 374 -9.18 -18.58 1.25
CA HIS A 374 -10.41 -18.85 0.50
C HIS A 374 -11.44 -17.75 0.67
N TRP A 375 -11.10 -16.62 1.30
CA TRP A 375 -12.05 -15.53 1.46
C TRP A 375 -12.44 -14.95 0.11
N LYS A 376 -13.76 -14.97 -0.15
CA LYS A 376 -14.37 -14.39 -1.34
C LYS A 376 -14.90 -12.99 -1.06
N ILE A 377 -15.45 -12.37 -2.10
CA ILE A 377 -15.78 -10.94 -2.13
C ILE A 377 -16.60 -10.44 -0.92
N GLU A 378 -17.56 -11.22 -0.45
CA GLU A 378 -18.44 -10.82 0.65
C GLU A 378 -17.67 -10.66 1.97
N GLN A 379 -16.82 -11.62 2.30
CA GLN A 379 -15.98 -11.61 3.50
C GLN A 379 -14.92 -10.51 3.40
N VAL A 380 -14.29 -10.36 2.23
CA VAL A 380 -13.28 -9.33 2.00
C VAL A 380 -13.88 -7.93 2.11
N ARG A 381 -15.10 -7.70 1.64
CA ARG A 381 -15.78 -6.41 1.77
C ARG A 381 -16.02 -6.02 3.22
N VAL A 382 -16.43 -6.97 4.07
CA VAL A 382 -16.61 -6.74 5.51
C VAL A 382 -15.27 -6.36 6.14
N ALA A 383 -14.23 -7.19 5.95
CA ALA A 383 -12.91 -6.91 6.50
C ALA A 383 -12.33 -5.57 6.00
N HIS A 384 -12.50 -5.26 4.71
CA HIS A 384 -12.04 -4.01 4.10
C HIS A 384 -12.68 -2.79 4.77
N ASN A 385 -14.00 -2.81 4.98
CA ASN A 385 -14.71 -1.71 5.60
C ASN A 385 -14.31 -1.51 7.06
N GLU A 386 -14.17 -2.58 7.84
CA GLU A 386 -13.73 -2.48 9.24
C GLU A 386 -12.31 -1.92 9.37
N LEU A 387 -11.39 -2.38 8.53
CA LEU A 387 -10.03 -1.86 8.46
C LEU A 387 -10.02 -0.37 8.10
N LEU A 388 -10.83 0.01 7.11
CA LEU A 388 -10.97 1.40 6.69
C LEU A 388 -11.52 2.28 7.81
N ASP A 389 -12.58 1.86 8.49
CA ASP A 389 -13.19 2.62 9.57
C ASP A 389 -12.19 2.85 10.71
N ALA A 390 -11.40 1.84 11.06
CA ALA A 390 -10.34 1.96 12.05
C ALA A 390 -9.25 2.95 11.61
N MET A 391 -8.79 2.88 10.35
CA MET A 391 -7.80 3.81 9.80
C MET A 391 -8.31 5.27 9.78
N MET A 392 -9.56 5.49 9.35
CA MET A 392 -10.18 6.82 9.32
C MET A 392 -10.37 7.39 10.72
N GLN A 393 -10.72 6.54 11.69
CA GLN A 393 -10.78 6.94 13.09
C GLN A 393 -9.40 7.34 13.63
N SER A 394 -8.37 6.55 13.31
CA SER A 394 -6.98 6.84 13.68
C SER A 394 -6.50 8.18 13.09
N TYR A 395 -6.80 8.42 11.80
CA TYR A 395 -6.51 9.69 11.13
C TYR A 395 -7.20 10.87 11.81
N ARG A 396 -8.49 10.75 12.17
CA ARG A 396 -9.21 11.80 12.91
C ARG A 396 -8.55 12.07 14.27
N ASN A 397 -8.13 11.03 14.98
CA ASN A 397 -7.43 11.16 16.26
C ASN A 397 -6.07 11.86 16.09
N LEU A 398 -5.31 11.53 15.04
CA LEU A 398 -4.07 12.22 14.68
C LEU A 398 -4.28 13.73 14.42
N ILE A 399 -5.30 14.09 13.63
CA ILE A 399 -5.63 15.50 13.37
C ILE A 399 -6.03 16.23 14.67
N ARG A 400 -6.80 15.58 15.56
CA ARG A 400 -7.13 16.17 16.88
C ARG A 400 -5.89 16.36 17.74
N PHE A 401 -4.98 15.39 17.77
CA PHE A 401 -3.72 15.47 18.50
C PHE A 401 -2.87 16.65 18.02
N ALA A 402 -2.71 16.80 16.71
CA ALA A 402 -1.93 17.90 16.12
C ALA A 402 -2.49 19.28 16.53
N ARG A 403 -3.82 19.43 16.49
CA ARG A 403 -4.49 20.67 16.94
C ARG A 403 -4.30 20.94 18.42
N ARG A 404 -4.44 19.91 19.27
CA ARG A 404 -4.30 20.05 20.74
C ARG A 404 -2.89 20.48 21.16
N ASN A 405 -1.87 20.00 20.46
CA ASN A 405 -0.48 20.28 20.78
C ASN A 405 0.08 21.50 20.02
N ASN A 406 -0.78 22.29 19.36
CA ASN A 406 -0.39 23.43 18.53
C ASN A 406 0.74 23.09 17.56
N LEU A 407 0.76 21.85 17.05
CA LEU A 407 1.69 21.46 16.02
C LEU A 407 1.39 22.36 14.84
N SER A 408 2.34 23.25 14.55
CA SER A 408 2.23 24.08 13.38
C SER A 408 2.08 23.10 12.22
N VAL A 409 0.97 23.21 11.47
CA VAL A 409 0.73 22.38 10.27
C VAL A 409 1.85 22.57 9.24
N SER A 410 2.83 23.44 9.53
CA SER A 410 4.19 23.52 8.98
C SER A 410 5.02 22.25 9.07
N ALA A 411 4.58 21.19 9.78
CA ALA A 411 4.97 19.81 9.45
C ALA A 411 4.41 19.48 8.05
N SER A 412 5.06 20.02 7.02
CA SER A 412 4.80 19.82 5.59
C SER A 412 3.31 19.66 5.26
N PRO A 413 2.56 20.75 5.01
CA PRO A 413 1.21 20.67 4.43
C PRO A 413 1.16 19.76 3.19
N GLN A 414 2.31 19.57 2.54
CA GLN A 414 2.52 18.66 1.43
C GLN A 414 2.38 17.19 1.84
N ASP A 415 3.02 16.73 2.93
CA ASP A 415 2.95 15.32 3.37
C ASP A 415 1.56 14.94 3.87
N ILE A 416 0.93 15.84 4.63
CA ILE A 416 -0.48 15.69 5.03
C ILE A 416 -1.37 15.65 3.79
N GLY A 417 -1.13 16.53 2.81
CA GLY A 417 -1.84 16.56 1.54
C GLY A 417 -1.68 15.26 0.74
N VAL A 418 -0.47 14.73 0.64
CA VAL A 418 -0.15 13.46 -0.04
C VAL A 418 -0.85 12.30 0.65
N LEU A 419 -0.75 12.17 1.98
CA LEU A 419 -1.45 11.12 2.72
C LEU A 419 -2.96 11.23 2.53
N THR A 420 -3.51 12.44 2.72
CA THR A 420 -4.96 12.69 2.61
C THR A 420 -5.45 12.30 1.23
N ARG A 421 -4.72 12.67 0.16
CA ARG A 421 -5.05 12.27 -1.21
C ARG A 421 -4.87 10.77 -1.44
N LYS A 422 -3.85 10.11 -0.86
CA LYS A 422 -3.69 8.64 -0.96
C LYS A 422 -4.86 7.91 -0.29
N LEU A 423 -5.26 8.34 0.92
CA LEU A 423 -6.41 7.80 1.64
C LEU A 423 -7.71 8.02 0.86
N TYR A 424 -7.96 9.23 0.36
CA TYR A 424 -9.16 9.48 -0.44
C TYR A 424 -9.14 8.73 -1.78
N ALA A 425 -8.00 8.66 -2.47
CA ALA A 425 -7.86 7.89 -3.70
C ALA A 425 -8.16 6.40 -3.47
N ALA A 426 -7.67 5.83 -2.37
CA ALA A 426 -7.92 4.43 -2.02
C ALA A 426 -9.37 4.17 -1.57
N PHE A 427 -9.95 5.06 -0.75
CA PHE A 427 -11.13 4.70 0.05
C PHE A 427 -12.36 5.58 -0.12
N GLU A 428 -12.23 6.80 -0.64
CA GLU A 428 -13.38 7.71 -0.77
C GLU A 428 -14.38 7.17 -1.81
N ALA A 429 -15.62 6.97 -1.38
CA ALA A 429 -16.71 6.60 -2.26
C ALA A 429 -17.26 7.83 -2.99
N LEU A 430 -17.06 7.88 -4.30
CA LEU A 430 -17.55 8.97 -5.15
C LEU A 430 -18.42 8.44 -6.29
N PRO A 431 -19.41 9.21 -6.77
CA PRO A 431 -20.18 8.84 -7.95
C PRO A 431 -19.27 8.50 -9.14
N GLY A 432 -19.55 7.38 -9.81
CA GLY A 432 -18.74 6.89 -10.92
C GLY A 432 -17.36 6.31 -10.55
N LYS A 433 -16.87 6.49 -9.32
CA LYS A 433 -15.64 5.82 -8.88
C LYS A 433 -15.89 4.32 -8.69
N VAL A 434 -14.93 3.52 -9.11
CA VAL A 434 -14.86 2.09 -8.80
C VAL A 434 -14.14 1.95 -7.47
N ALA A 435 -14.81 1.40 -6.46
CA ALA A 435 -14.20 1.09 -5.17
C ALA A 435 -13.25 -0.11 -5.34
N LEU A 436 -11.97 0.10 -5.02
CA LEU A 436 -10.93 -0.93 -5.12
C LEU A 436 -10.68 -1.52 -3.74
N LEU A 437 -10.77 -2.84 -3.65
CA LEU A 437 -10.51 -3.60 -2.44
C LEU A 437 -9.01 -3.85 -2.30
N ASN A 438 -8.55 -3.95 -1.06
CA ASN A 438 -7.14 -4.17 -0.78
C ASN A 438 -6.78 -5.64 -1.11
N PRO A 439 -5.89 -5.90 -2.08
CA PRO A 439 -5.52 -7.26 -2.49
C PRO A 439 -4.76 -8.03 -1.41
N GLN A 440 -4.33 -7.38 -0.33
CA GLN A 440 -3.67 -8.04 0.80
C GLN A 440 -4.66 -8.68 1.78
N ILE A 441 -5.97 -8.43 1.63
CA ILE A 441 -6.99 -9.04 2.51
C ILE A 441 -7.15 -10.54 2.17
N SER A 442 -7.29 -10.87 0.89
CA SER A 442 -7.37 -12.23 0.37
C SER A 442 -6.55 -12.37 -0.92
N PRO A 443 -5.84 -13.50 -1.12
CA PRO A 443 -5.01 -13.71 -2.31
C PRO A 443 -5.83 -13.91 -3.60
N ASP A 444 -7.07 -14.40 -3.49
CA ASP A 444 -7.91 -14.74 -4.64
C ASP A 444 -9.38 -14.34 -4.43
N LEU A 445 -9.83 -13.38 -5.22
CA LEU A 445 -11.22 -12.90 -5.26
C LEU A 445 -12.00 -13.40 -6.47
N SER A 446 -11.42 -14.30 -7.27
CA SER A 446 -12.11 -14.84 -8.45
C SER A 446 -13.41 -15.53 -8.05
N GLU A 447 -14.46 -15.29 -8.82
CA GLU A 447 -15.75 -15.94 -8.62
C GLU A 447 -16.01 -16.88 -9.80
N ASP A 448 -16.57 -18.06 -9.52
CA ASP A 448 -16.87 -19.07 -10.56
C ASP A 448 -17.97 -18.59 -11.50
N HIS A 449 -18.96 -17.86 -10.96
CA HIS A 449 -20.08 -17.32 -11.70
C HIS A 449 -20.23 -15.82 -11.44
N LEU A 450 -20.46 -15.04 -12.49
CA LEU A 450 -20.92 -13.66 -12.36
C LEU A 450 -22.15 -13.44 -13.22
N THR A 451 -23.26 -13.13 -12.56
CA THR A 451 -24.57 -12.92 -13.21
C THR A 451 -24.98 -11.46 -13.13
N PHE A 452 -25.14 -10.84 -14.31
CA PHE A 452 -25.60 -9.47 -14.50
C PHE A 452 -27.10 -9.46 -14.80
N ILE A 453 -27.89 -8.83 -13.94
CA ILE A 453 -29.35 -8.78 -14.08
C ILE A 453 -29.78 -7.33 -14.24
N TYR A 454 -30.41 -7.01 -15.37
CA TYR A 454 -31.05 -5.73 -15.58
C TYR A 454 -32.49 -5.75 -15.03
N VAL A 455 -32.84 -4.73 -14.26
CA VAL A 455 -34.18 -4.49 -13.75
C VAL A 455 -34.74 -3.24 -14.43
N ALA A 456 -35.83 -3.41 -15.17
CA ALA A 456 -36.54 -2.31 -15.81
C ALA A 456 -37.35 -1.47 -14.82
N GLU A 457 -37.82 -0.31 -15.28
CA GLU A 457 -38.67 0.59 -14.50
C GLU A 457 -40.01 -0.06 -14.12
N GLY A 458 -40.61 0.36 -13.00
CA GLY A 458 -41.91 -0.16 -12.53
C GLY A 458 -41.87 -1.56 -11.92
N ARG A 459 -40.69 -2.11 -11.64
CA ARG A 459 -40.49 -3.34 -10.86
C ARG A 459 -40.26 -3.03 -9.38
N ALA A 460 -40.27 -4.07 -8.53
CA ALA A 460 -40.05 -3.94 -7.08
C ALA A 460 -38.65 -3.41 -6.74
N ASN A 461 -37.62 -3.85 -7.48
CA ASN A 461 -36.25 -3.38 -7.32
C ASN A 461 -36.00 -2.11 -8.15
N ARG A 462 -35.08 -1.25 -7.69
CA ARG A 462 -34.69 -0.02 -8.38
C ARG A 462 -34.19 -0.34 -9.80
N ARG A 463 -34.60 0.48 -10.79
CA ARG A 463 -34.12 0.35 -12.18
C ARG A 463 -32.59 0.37 -12.26
N GLY A 464 -32.01 -0.54 -13.04
CA GLY A 464 -30.57 -0.63 -13.28
C GLY A 464 -30.06 -2.07 -13.26
N TRP A 465 -28.75 -2.20 -13.20
CA TRP A 465 -28.02 -3.45 -13.21
C TRP A 465 -27.62 -3.90 -11.80
N TYR A 466 -27.70 -5.21 -11.57
CA TYR A 466 -27.32 -5.90 -10.34
C TYR A 466 -26.34 -7.01 -10.68
N LEU A 467 -25.25 -7.10 -9.92
CA LEU A 467 -24.23 -8.14 -10.06
C LEU A 467 -24.38 -9.17 -8.92
N TYR A 468 -24.37 -10.45 -9.26
CA TYR A 468 -24.37 -11.57 -8.31
C TYR A 468 -23.20 -12.51 -8.60
N ASN A 469 -22.63 -13.16 -7.58
CA ASN A 469 -21.65 -14.25 -7.75
C ASN A 469 -22.28 -15.64 -7.85
N GLN A 470 -23.55 -15.72 -8.24
CA GLN A 470 -24.30 -16.97 -8.33
C GLN A 470 -24.57 -17.31 -9.79
N ALA A 471 -24.74 -18.60 -10.09
CA ALA A 471 -25.30 -19.05 -11.36
C ALA A 471 -26.71 -18.47 -11.58
N PRO A 472 -27.21 -18.37 -12.83
CA PRO A 472 -28.48 -17.73 -13.16
C PRO A 472 -29.70 -18.60 -12.83
N GLU A 473 -29.71 -19.23 -11.66
CA GLU A 473 -30.79 -20.06 -11.15
C GLU A 473 -31.65 -19.27 -10.15
N MET A 474 -32.97 -19.40 -10.27
CA MET A 474 -33.90 -18.56 -9.51
C MET A 474 -33.77 -18.74 -8.00
N ASN A 475 -33.58 -19.98 -7.54
CA ASN A 475 -33.37 -20.30 -6.13
C ASN A 475 -32.03 -19.76 -5.61
N ALA A 476 -30.99 -19.74 -6.46
CA ALA A 476 -29.68 -19.21 -6.09
C ALA A 476 -29.69 -17.68 -5.96
N ILE A 477 -30.47 -16.96 -6.78
CA ILE A 477 -30.49 -15.50 -6.77
C ILE A 477 -31.43 -14.95 -5.67
N ILE A 478 -32.61 -15.54 -5.45
CA ILE A 478 -33.62 -14.98 -4.53
C ILE A 478 -33.13 -14.88 -3.08
N SER A 479 -32.29 -15.83 -2.64
CA SER A 479 -31.78 -15.87 -1.26
C SER A 479 -30.52 -15.05 -1.03
N HIS A 480 -29.94 -14.44 -2.07
CA HIS A 480 -28.65 -13.75 -1.97
C HIS A 480 -28.79 -12.25 -2.23
N GLN A 481 -27.96 -11.47 -1.53
CA GLN A 481 -27.84 -10.04 -1.80
C GLN A 481 -26.97 -9.81 -3.04
N PRO A 482 -27.26 -8.79 -3.86
CA PRO A 482 -26.38 -8.42 -4.95
C PRO A 482 -25.01 -7.99 -4.39
N LEU A 483 -23.94 -8.37 -5.09
CA LEU A 483 -22.59 -7.89 -4.81
C LEU A 483 -22.49 -6.39 -4.96
N GLU A 484 -23.02 -5.86 -6.06
CA GLU A 484 -22.99 -4.43 -6.39
C GLU A 484 -24.20 -4.07 -7.26
N TYR A 485 -24.65 -2.83 -7.14
CA TYR A 485 -25.71 -2.24 -7.97
C TYR A 485 -25.20 -0.99 -8.69
N ASN A 486 -25.56 -0.85 -9.96
CA ASN A 486 -25.37 0.40 -10.67
C ASN A 486 -26.43 0.67 -11.74
N ARG A 487 -26.54 1.93 -12.18
CA ARG A 487 -27.51 2.29 -13.23
C ARG A 487 -27.09 1.79 -14.61
N TYR A 488 -25.78 1.64 -14.84
CA TYR A 488 -25.20 1.23 -16.12
C TYR A 488 -24.19 0.10 -15.91
N LEU A 489 -24.06 -0.75 -16.93
CA LEU A 489 -23.34 -2.01 -16.95
C LEU A 489 -21.83 -1.82 -16.84
N ASN A 490 -21.28 -0.82 -17.55
CA ASN A 490 -19.83 -0.60 -17.62
C ASN A 490 -19.18 -0.47 -16.22
N LYS A 491 -19.84 0.20 -15.27
CA LYS A 491 -19.31 0.29 -13.90
C LYS A 491 -19.24 -1.05 -13.18
N LEU A 492 -20.22 -1.94 -13.36
CA LEU A 492 -20.22 -3.26 -12.72
C LEU A 492 -19.14 -4.16 -13.32
N VAL A 493 -18.97 -4.11 -14.65
CA VAL A 493 -17.90 -4.86 -15.33
C VAL A 493 -16.52 -4.36 -14.90
N ALA A 494 -16.32 -3.04 -14.90
CA ALA A 494 -15.09 -2.44 -14.41
C ALA A 494 -14.82 -2.82 -12.94
N TRP A 495 -15.84 -2.73 -12.07
CA TRP A 495 -15.69 -3.11 -10.67
C TRP A 495 -15.31 -4.57 -10.48
N ALA A 496 -15.93 -5.50 -11.22
CA ALA A 496 -15.59 -6.91 -11.18
C ALA A 496 -14.17 -7.20 -11.71
N TRP A 497 -13.74 -6.49 -12.76
CA TRP A 497 -12.39 -6.64 -13.33
C TRP A 497 -11.30 -6.10 -12.40
N PHE A 498 -11.41 -4.84 -11.96
CA PHE A 498 -10.36 -4.20 -11.16
C PHE A 498 -10.22 -4.79 -9.74
N ASN A 499 -11.26 -5.44 -9.22
CA ASN A 499 -11.20 -6.20 -7.97
C ASN A 499 -10.82 -7.67 -8.17
N GLY A 500 -10.58 -8.14 -9.40
CA GLY A 500 -10.10 -9.50 -9.68
C GLY A 500 -11.16 -10.61 -9.57
N LEU A 501 -12.45 -10.27 -9.62
CA LEU A 501 -13.54 -11.26 -9.61
C LEU A 501 -13.65 -11.96 -10.96
N LEU A 502 -13.35 -11.24 -12.04
CA LEU A 502 -13.34 -11.75 -13.42
C LEU A 502 -11.99 -12.40 -13.75
N THR A 503 -12.03 -13.69 -14.06
CA THR A 503 -10.88 -14.45 -14.60
C THR A 503 -11.30 -15.24 -15.83
N GLU A 504 -10.35 -15.86 -16.52
CA GLU A 504 -10.64 -16.76 -17.64
C GLU A 504 -11.53 -17.97 -17.25
N LYS A 505 -11.56 -18.34 -15.96
CA LYS A 505 -12.39 -19.43 -15.43
C LYS A 505 -13.80 -18.97 -15.07
N THR A 506 -14.05 -17.67 -15.01
CA THR A 506 -15.32 -17.11 -14.54
C THR A 506 -16.39 -17.24 -15.63
N HIS A 507 -17.51 -17.87 -15.28
CA HIS A 507 -18.67 -18.01 -16.14
C HIS A 507 -19.58 -16.78 -16.06
N LEU A 508 -19.67 -16.05 -17.17
CA LEU A 508 -20.51 -14.86 -17.31
C LEU A 508 -21.95 -15.20 -17.68
N HIS A 509 -22.90 -14.53 -17.03
CA HIS A 509 -24.34 -14.65 -17.33
C HIS A 509 -24.98 -13.27 -17.39
N ILE A 510 -25.98 -13.12 -18.26
CA ILE A 510 -26.75 -11.88 -18.41
C ILE A 510 -28.24 -12.18 -18.51
N LYS A 511 -29.08 -11.42 -17.81
CA LYS A 511 -30.54 -11.59 -17.76
C LYS A 511 -31.27 -10.26 -17.66
N GLY A 512 -32.56 -10.27 -18.02
CA GLY A 512 -33.49 -9.16 -17.74
C GLY A 512 -33.52 -8.07 -18.80
N THR A 513 -32.81 -8.21 -19.91
CA THR A 513 -32.83 -7.23 -21.01
C THR A 513 -32.54 -7.87 -22.37
N SER A 514 -32.98 -7.20 -23.44
CA SER A 514 -32.54 -7.44 -24.82
C SER A 514 -31.52 -6.39 -25.30
N LEU A 515 -31.20 -5.39 -24.46
CA LEU A 515 -30.31 -4.27 -24.79
C LEU A 515 -28.83 -4.70 -24.91
N CYS A 516 -28.43 -5.71 -24.13
CA CYS A 516 -27.08 -6.29 -24.14
C CYS A 516 -27.20 -7.80 -24.02
N ASP A 517 -26.49 -8.53 -24.89
CA ASP A 517 -26.42 -9.98 -24.89
C ASP A 517 -25.09 -10.49 -24.31
N LEU A 518 -24.98 -11.81 -24.17
CA LEU A 518 -23.79 -12.41 -23.56
C LEU A 518 -22.52 -12.18 -24.39
N SER A 519 -22.63 -12.23 -25.72
CA SER A 519 -21.49 -11.96 -26.61
C SER A 519 -20.96 -10.54 -26.44
N ARG A 520 -21.85 -9.55 -26.36
CA ARG A 520 -21.48 -8.15 -26.14
C ARG A 520 -20.88 -7.93 -24.75
N LEU A 521 -21.41 -8.59 -23.72
CA LEU A 521 -20.81 -8.57 -22.37
C LEU A 521 -19.38 -9.17 -22.38
N GLN A 522 -19.18 -10.30 -23.07
CA GLN A 522 -17.86 -10.92 -23.21
C GLN A 522 -16.88 -10.03 -23.98
N GLU A 523 -17.34 -9.37 -25.04
CA GLU A 523 -16.56 -8.38 -25.79
C GLU A 523 -16.14 -7.22 -24.87
N LEU A 524 -17.07 -6.65 -24.09
CA LEU A 524 -16.78 -5.58 -23.14
C LEU A 524 -15.77 -5.99 -22.07
N VAL A 525 -15.90 -7.20 -21.51
CA VAL A 525 -14.94 -7.75 -20.54
C VAL A 525 -13.56 -7.88 -21.17
N HIS A 526 -13.49 -8.42 -22.39
CA HIS A 526 -12.23 -8.60 -23.12
C HIS A 526 -11.53 -7.28 -23.41
N ASP A 527 -12.28 -6.26 -23.85
CA ASP A 527 -11.74 -4.93 -24.15
C ASP A 527 -11.20 -4.26 -22.88
N ILE A 528 -11.95 -4.30 -21.77
CA ILE A 528 -11.49 -3.76 -20.50
C ILE A 528 -10.23 -4.52 -20.03
N ALA A 529 -10.24 -5.85 -20.13
CA ALA A 529 -9.13 -6.67 -19.67
C ALA A 529 -7.83 -6.45 -20.44
N THR A 530 -7.93 -6.27 -21.76
CA THR A 530 -6.78 -6.08 -22.65
C THR A 530 -6.17 -4.70 -22.52
N HIS A 531 -6.97 -3.66 -22.27
CA HIS A 531 -6.53 -2.28 -22.27
C HIS A 531 -6.29 -1.68 -20.88
N PHE A 532 -6.82 -2.29 -19.82
CA PHE A 532 -6.61 -1.84 -18.44
C PHE A 532 -5.97 -2.93 -17.58
N PRO A 533 -4.66 -2.82 -17.27
CA PRO A 533 -4.04 -3.76 -16.33
C PRO A 533 -4.67 -3.62 -14.94
N ILE A 534 -4.98 -4.75 -14.30
CA ILE A 534 -5.54 -4.79 -12.95
C ILE A 534 -4.61 -4.06 -11.97
N ARG A 535 -3.31 -4.38 -12.03
CA ARG A 535 -2.28 -3.85 -11.12
C ARG A 535 -1.40 -2.83 -11.84
N LEU A 536 -1.21 -1.69 -11.19
CA LEU A 536 -0.21 -0.69 -11.55
C LEU A 536 0.67 -0.40 -10.32
N PRO A 537 1.89 0.13 -10.53
CA PRO A 537 2.70 0.66 -9.44
C PRO A 537 1.91 1.70 -8.63
N ALA A 538 2.13 1.75 -7.31
CA ALA A 538 1.49 2.74 -6.46
C ALA A 538 1.83 4.18 -6.93
N PRO A 539 0.90 5.14 -6.81
CA PRO A 539 1.17 6.53 -7.19
C PRO A 539 2.37 7.09 -6.42
N THR A 540 3.27 7.77 -7.11
CA THR A 540 4.40 8.44 -6.46
C THR A 540 3.91 9.62 -5.61
N PRO A 541 4.64 10.03 -4.54
CA PRO A 541 4.32 11.24 -3.78
C PRO A 541 4.19 12.47 -4.68
N LYS A 542 5.05 12.58 -5.71
CA LYS A 542 4.97 13.65 -6.72
C LYS A 542 3.65 13.63 -7.50
N ALA A 543 3.17 12.45 -7.91
CA ALA A 543 1.89 12.31 -8.62
C ALA A 543 0.70 12.69 -7.71
N LEU A 544 0.74 12.29 -6.44
CA LEU A 544 -0.26 12.66 -5.44
C LEU A 544 -0.21 14.16 -5.11
N TYR A 545 0.94 14.82 -5.27
CA TYR A 545 1.08 16.26 -5.10
C TYR A 545 0.47 17.06 -6.25
N SER A 546 0.59 16.58 -7.48
CA SER A 546 0.03 17.21 -8.67
C SER A 546 -1.50 17.04 -8.75
N PRO A 547 -2.20 17.89 -9.53
CA PRO A 547 -3.59 17.64 -9.90
C PRO A 547 -3.77 16.25 -10.52
N CYS A 548 -4.94 15.67 -10.29
CA CYS A 548 -5.33 14.40 -10.90
C CYS A 548 -5.42 14.55 -12.43
N GLU A 549 -4.62 13.76 -13.16
CA GLU A 549 -4.57 13.74 -14.63
C GLU A 549 -5.04 12.38 -15.16
N ILE A 550 -5.75 12.37 -16.29
CA ILE A 550 -6.19 11.13 -16.94
C ILE A 550 -5.01 10.47 -17.64
N ARG A 551 -4.74 9.20 -17.35
CA ARG A 551 -3.62 8.43 -17.91
C ARG A 551 -4.07 7.44 -18.97
N HIS A 552 -5.13 6.69 -18.69
CA HIS A 552 -5.75 5.77 -19.64
C HIS A 552 -7.21 6.12 -19.78
N LEU A 553 -7.70 6.23 -21.01
CA LEU A 553 -9.08 6.58 -21.34
C LEU A 553 -9.62 5.58 -22.36
N ALA A 554 -10.80 5.02 -22.06
CA ALA A 554 -11.58 4.24 -22.98
C ALA A 554 -13.00 4.81 -23.10
N LEU A 555 -13.50 4.86 -24.32
CA LEU A 555 -14.89 5.15 -24.63
C LEU A 555 -15.55 3.87 -25.17
N MET A 556 -16.58 3.39 -24.50
CA MET A 556 -17.40 2.28 -24.97
C MET A 556 -18.67 2.84 -25.60
N VAL A 557 -18.75 2.75 -26.92
CA VAL A 557 -19.83 3.35 -27.71
C VAL A 557 -20.91 2.31 -28.00
N ASN A 558 -22.16 2.66 -27.72
CA ASN A 558 -23.36 1.88 -28.04
C ASN A 558 -23.45 0.52 -27.33
N VAL A 559 -23.04 0.45 -26.06
CA VAL A 559 -23.14 -0.79 -25.25
C VAL A 559 -24.60 -1.12 -24.95
N GLU A 560 -25.32 -0.18 -24.33
CA GLU A 560 -26.69 -0.37 -23.83
C GLU A 560 -27.76 0.23 -24.75
N SER A 561 -27.40 1.24 -25.53
CA SER A 561 -28.31 1.91 -26.47
C SER A 561 -27.62 2.10 -27.83
N ASP A 562 -28.17 1.47 -28.86
CA ASP A 562 -27.55 1.33 -30.18
C ASP A 562 -28.55 1.66 -31.31
N PRO A 563 -28.50 2.89 -31.86
CA PRO A 563 -29.42 3.33 -32.90
C PRO A 563 -29.26 2.56 -34.22
N THR A 564 -28.13 1.87 -34.42
CA THR A 564 -27.84 1.17 -35.66
C THR A 564 -28.72 -0.07 -35.87
N GLN A 565 -29.36 -0.59 -34.81
CA GLN A 565 -30.28 -1.72 -34.93
C GLN A 565 -31.49 -1.41 -35.83
N ALA A 566 -31.92 -0.15 -35.90
CA ALA A 566 -33.00 0.29 -36.78
C ALA A 566 -32.63 0.27 -38.28
N LEU A 567 -31.33 0.13 -38.61
CA LEU A 567 -30.83 0.08 -39.98
C LEU A 567 -30.94 -1.31 -40.61
N ARG A 568 -31.25 -2.35 -39.82
CA ARG A 568 -31.25 -3.76 -40.22
C ARG A 568 -32.16 -4.05 -41.43
N ASP A 569 -33.26 -3.30 -41.56
CA ASP A 569 -34.29 -3.53 -42.58
C ASP A 569 -34.32 -2.48 -43.70
N GLN A 570 -33.33 -1.58 -43.74
CA GLN A 570 -33.27 -0.50 -44.74
C GLN A 570 -32.21 -0.78 -45.81
N VAL A 571 -32.63 -0.88 -47.08
CA VAL A 571 -31.72 -0.88 -48.23
C VAL A 571 -31.23 0.54 -48.44
N VAL A 572 -30.09 0.88 -47.86
CA VAL A 572 -29.51 2.23 -47.99
C VAL A 572 -28.38 2.18 -49.02
N LEU A 573 -28.55 2.89 -50.14
CA LEU A 573 -27.51 3.13 -51.14
C LEU A 573 -26.53 4.18 -50.58
N PHE A 574 -25.29 3.78 -50.32
CA PHE A 574 -24.31 4.62 -49.62
C PHE A 574 -23.24 5.24 -50.54
N ASP A 575 -23.00 6.54 -50.36
CA ASP A 575 -21.75 7.21 -50.76
C ASP A 575 -20.81 7.29 -49.54
N PHE A 576 -19.81 6.41 -49.50
CA PHE A 576 -18.86 6.28 -48.38
C PHE A 576 -18.13 7.58 -48.01
N ARG A 577 -18.05 8.56 -48.93
CA ARG A 577 -17.34 9.83 -48.68
C ARG A 577 -18.18 10.89 -47.96
N LYS A 578 -19.49 10.69 -47.80
CA LYS A 578 -20.42 11.66 -47.19
C LYS A 578 -21.09 11.16 -45.89
N MET A 579 -20.67 10.02 -45.34
CA MET A 579 -21.26 9.46 -44.12
C MET A 579 -20.70 10.15 -42.87
N ASP A 580 -21.52 11.01 -42.28
CA ASP A 580 -21.33 11.55 -40.94
C ASP A 580 -22.09 10.66 -39.94
N VAL A 581 -21.38 9.97 -39.04
CA VAL A 581 -21.99 9.10 -38.03
C VAL A 581 -22.72 9.88 -36.94
N PHE A 582 -22.42 11.18 -36.80
CA PHE A 582 -23.05 12.06 -35.84
C PHE A 582 -24.34 12.69 -36.40
N SER A 583 -24.50 12.76 -37.73
CA SER A 583 -25.69 13.26 -38.42
C SER A 583 -25.95 12.41 -39.69
N PHE A 584 -26.50 11.21 -39.49
CA PHE A 584 -26.58 10.17 -40.50
C PHE A 584 -27.85 10.21 -41.36
N GLY A 585 -27.65 10.06 -42.68
CA GLY A 585 -28.73 9.93 -43.65
C GLY A 585 -29.60 11.19 -43.82
N GLN A 586 -30.69 11.06 -44.57
CA GLN A 586 -31.64 12.17 -44.80
C GLN A 586 -32.37 12.59 -43.52
N GLN A 587 -32.61 11.63 -42.61
CA GLN A 587 -33.25 11.88 -41.33
C GLN A 587 -32.31 12.52 -40.30
N GLN A 588 -31.03 12.72 -40.63
CA GLN A 588 -30.02 13.30 -39.75
C GLN A 588 -30.02 12.66 -38.36
N GLN A 589 -29.96 11.33 -38.30
CA GLN A 589 -29.96 10.60 -37.03
C GLN A 589 -28.55 10.49 -36.47
N CYS A 590 -28.37 10.65 -35.16
CA CYS A 590 -27.09 10.32 -34.54
C CYS A 590 -26.97 8.80 -34.38
N LEU A 591 -25.90 8.19 -34.89
CA LEU A 591 -25.66 6.75 -34.71
C LEU A 591 -25.00 6.43 -33.36
N ILE A 592 -24.79 7.43 -32.51
CA ILE A 592 -24.28 7.27 -31.14
C ILE A 592 -25.47 7.38 -30.19
N GLY A 593 -25.93 6.25 -29.66
CA GLY A 593 -27.03 6.19 -28.69
C GLY A 593 -26.57 6.16 -27.23
N SER A 594 -25.38 5.63 -26.97
CA SER A 594 -24.77 5.66 -25.64
C SER A 594 -23.25 5.76 -25.71
N VAL A 595 -22.67 6.40 -24.69
CA VAL A 595 -21.23 6.48 -24.48
C VAL A 595 -20.95 6.20 -23.00
N ASP A 596 -20.26 5.11 -22.72
CA ASP A 596 -19.66 4.89 -21.41
C ASP A 596 -18.20 5.33 -21.43
N LEU A 597 -17.78 6.06 -20.40
CA LEU A 597 -16.38 6.40 -20.17
C LEU A 597 -15.82 5.47 -19.11
N LEU A 598 -14.64 4.92 -19.34
CA LEU A 598 -13.79 4.29 -18.34
C LEU A 598 -12.41 4.93 -18.40
N TYR A 599 -11.92 5.47 -17.28
CA TYR A 599 -10.57 6.01 -17.24
C TYR A 599 -9.88 5.74 -15.91
N ARG A 600 -8.55 5.72 -15.98
CA ARG A 600 -7.67 5.67 -14.81
C ARG A 600 -6.82 6.93 -14.76
N ASN A 601 -6.67 7.51 -13.57
CA ASN A 601 -5.92 8.76 -13.38
C ASN A 601 -4.53 8.56 -12.75
N SER A 602 -3.77 9.64 -12.60
CA SER A 602 -2.43 9.67 -11.99
C SER A 602 -2.39 9.29 -10.51
N TRP A 603 -3.55 9.22 -9.84
CA TRP A 603 -3.70 8.72 -8.48
C TRP A 603 -4.16 7.25 -8.45
N ASN A 604 -4.14 6.57 -9.60
CA ASN A 604 -4.66 5.22 -9.84
C ASN A 604 -6.15 5.02 -9.58
N GLU A 605 -6.93 6.08 -9.39
CA GLU A 605 -8.37 5.95 -9.27
C GLU A 605 -8.97 5.53 -10.61
N VAL A 606 -9.93 4.60 -10.54
CA VAL A 606 -10.71 4.16 -11.68
C VAL A 606 -12.07 4.84 -11.64
N ARG A 607 -12.45 5.45 -12.75
CA ARG A 607 -13.66 6.26 -12.88
C ARG A 607 -14.46 5.81 -14.09
N THR A 608 -15.77 5.77 -13.90
CA THR A 608 -16.76 5.34 -14.88
C THR A 608 -17.88 6.37 -14.95
N LEU A 609 -18.37 6.63 -16.16
CA LEU A 609 -19.48 7.54 -16.43
C LEU A 609 -20.31 6.96 -17.58
N HIS A 610 -21.59 7.31 -17.63
CA HIS A 610 -22.50 6.84 -18.65
C HIS A 610 -23.34 8.01 -19.16
N PHE A 611 -23.48 8.09 -20.49
CA PHE A 611 -24.28 9.08 -21.18
C PHE A 611 -25.15 8.35 -22.22
N GLU A 612 -26.42 8.73 -22.31
CA GLU A 612 -27.40 8.11 -23.20
C GLU A 612 -28.20 9.20 -23.94
N GLY A 613 -28.62 8.91 -25.16
CA GLY A 613 -29.43 9.79 -26.01
C GLY A 613 -28.62 10.60 -27.02
N GLU A 614 -29.29 11.50 -27.74
CA GLU A 614 -28.69 12.24 -28.86
C GLU A 614 -27.54 13.18 -28.43
N SER A 615 -27.53 13.63 -27.17
CA SER A 615 -26.47 14.44 -26.59
C SER A 615 -25.33 13.64 -25.94
N ALA A 616 -25.38 12.29 -25.95
CA ALA A 616 -24.42 11.46 -25.22
C ALA A 616 -22.96 11.78 -25.56
N MET A 617 -22.66 11.95 -26.86
CA MET A 617 -21.30 12.24 -27.31
C MET A 617 -20.81 13.61 -26.83
N ILE A 618 -21.64 14.65 -26.90
CA ILE A 618 -21.23 16.01 -26.51
C ILE A 618 -21.06 16.13 -24.99
N GLU A 619 -21.92 15.45 -24.22
CA GLU A 619 -21.83 15.41 -22.76
C GLU A 619 -20.59 14.64 -22.29
N ALA A 620 -20.27 13.51 -22.95
CA ALA A 620 -19.06 12.74 -22.70
C ALA A 620 -17.80 13.57 -22.97
N LEU A 621 -17.73 14.26 -24.12
CA LEU A 621 -16.61 15.15 -24.47
C LEU A 621 -16.47 16.29 -23.46
N LYS A 622 -17.55 17.01 -23.16
CA LYS A 622 -17.53 18.10 -22.17
C LYS A 622 -16.98 17.61 -20.83
N THR A 623 -17.43 16.43 -20.39
CA THR A 623 -17.04 15.88 -19.10
C THR A 623 -15.57 15.49 -19.05
N ILE A 624 -15.06 14.80 -20.08
CA ILE A 624 -13.66 14.35 -20.08
C ILE A 624 -12.69 15.51 -20.32
N LEU A 625 -13.02 16.43 -21.23
CA LEU A 625 -12.16 17.58 -21.53
C LEU A 625 -12.17 18.61 -20.40
N GLY A 626 -13.27 18.71 -19.64
CA GLY A 626 -13.34 19.50 -18.42
C GLY A 626 -12.46 18.98 -17.28
N LYS A 627 -12.07 17.69 -17.33
CA LYS A 627 -11.13 17.08 -16.38
C LYS A 627 -9.67 17.20 -16.81
N MET A 628 -9.42 17.63 -18.03
CA MET A 628 -8.09 17.94 -18.53
C MET A 628 -7.82 19.43 -18.33
N HIS A 629 -6.57 19.79 -18.04
CA HIS A 629 -6.14 21.19 -17.95
C HIS A 629 -5.11 21.50 -19.04
N GLN A 630 -4.96 22.78 -19.37
CA GLN A 630 -3.92 23.21 -20.31
C GLN A 630 -2.54 22.82 -19.76
N GLU A 631 -1.63 22.40 -20.65
CA GLU A 631 -0.27 21.97 -20.30
C GLU A 631 -0.19 20.66 -19.50
N ALA A 632 -1.31 19.98 -19.24
CA ALA A 632 -1.30 18.62 -18.72
C ALA A 632 -0.67 17.66 -19.74
N LEU A 633 -0.09 16.57 -19.25
CA LEU A 633 0.37 15.50 -20.13
C LEU A 633 -0.83 14.86 -20.84
N PRO A 634 -0.71 14.55 -22.15
CA PRO A 634 -1.75 13.79 -22.84
C PRO A 634 -1.90 12.40 -22.21
N PRO A 635 -3.10 11.80 -22.27
CA PRO A 635 -3.28 10.41 -21.85
C PRO A 635 -2.30 9.51 -22.60
N GLU A 636 -1.74 8.54 -21.89
CA GLU A 636 -0.80 7.55 -22.43
C GLU A 636 -1.50 6.61 -23.42
N ALA A 637 -2.80 6.35 -23.20
CA ALA A 637 -3.63 5.60 -24.11
C ALA A 637 -5.05 6.20 -24.17
N VAL A 638 -5.58 6.34 -25.39
CA VAL A 638 -6.97 6.70 -25.67
C VAL A 638 -7.55 5.68 -26.63
N GLU A 639 -8.54 4.92 -26.17
CA GLU A 639 -9.18 3.86 -26.92
C GLU A 639 -10.67 4.13 -27.11
N VAL A 640 -11.18 3.71 -28.26
CA VAL A 640 -12.61 3.76 -28.56
C VAL A 640 -13.04 2.38 -29.03
N PHE A 641 -14.02 1.81 -28.32
CA PHE A 641 -14.68 0.56 -28.65
C PHE A 641 -16.10 0.87 -29.14
N CYS A 642 -16.59 0.05 -30.07
CA CYS A 642 -17.93 0.22 -30.61
C CYS A 642 -18.64 -1.14 -30.62
N TYR A 643 -19.79 -1.22 -29.96
CA TYR A 643 -20.53 -2.46 -29.77
C TYR A 643 -21.72 -2.59 -30.74
N SER A 644 -21.89 -1.63 -31.66
CA SER A 644 -22.88 -1.69 -32.72
C SER A 644 -22.63 -2.87 -33.67
N PRO A 645 -23.67 -3.61 -34.10
CA PRO A 645 -23.54 -4.68 -35.10
C PRO A 645 -23.37 -4.13 -36.52
N HIS A 646 -23.84 -2.90 -36.79
CA HIS A 646 -23.74 -2.26 -38.10
C HIS A 646 -22.84 -1.02 -38.02
N LEU A 647 -22.07 -0.76 -39.09
CA LEU A 647 -21.17 0.41 -39.21
C LEU A 647 -20.12 0.53 -38.09
N ARG A 648 -19.84 -0.54 -37.36
CA ARG A 648 -18.93 -0.61 -36.20
C ARG A 648 -17.60 0.11 -36.44
N ALA A 649 -16.88 -0.28 -37.49
CA ALA A 649 -15.56 0.27 -37.81
C ALA A 649 -15.60 1.76 -38.16
N LEU A 650 -16.65 2.21 -38.85
CA LEU A 650 -16.82 3.62 -39.22
C LEU A 650 -17.10 4.47 -37.98
N ILE A 651 -18.03 4.03 -37.12
CA ILE A 651 -18.36 4.71 -35.86
C ILE A 651 -17.12 4.83 -34.99
N ARG A 652 -16.41 3.71 -34.77
CA ARG A 652 -15.16 3.69 -33.98
C ARG A 652 -14.15 4.72 -34.48
N THR A 653 -13.82 4.68 -35.77
CA THR A 653 -12.80 5.57 -36.36
C THR A 653 -13.21 7.05 -36.26
N ARG A 654 -14.47 7.38 -36.52
CA ARG A 654 -14.97 8.76 -36.45
C ARG A 654 -15.02 9.30 -35.02
N VAL A 655 -15.43 8.49 -34.06
CA VAL A 655 -15.42 8.87 -32.65
C VAL A 655 -13.99 9.04 -32.15
N LEU A 656 -13.08 8.12 -32.48
CA LEU A 656 -11.66 8.25 -32.11
C LEU A 656 -11.06 9.53 -32.68
N GLN A 657 -11.27 9.81 -33.97
CA GLN A 657 -10.80 11.03 -34.62
C GLN A 657 -11.31 12.29 -33.88
N LEU A 658 -12.61 12.34 -33.56
CA LEU A 658 -13.20 13.47 -32.85
C LEU A 658 -12.59 13.65 -31.45
N VAL A 659 -12.44 12.56 -30.69
CA VAL A 659 -11.88 12.58 -29.34
C VAL A 659 -10.43 13.06 -29.37
N SER A 660 -9.59 12.50 -30.25
CA SER A 660 -8.19 12.90 -30.39
C SER A 660 -8.06 14.39 -30.74
N GLU A 661 -8.81 14.86 -31.75
CA GLU A 661 -8.80 16.27 -32.14
C GLU A 661 -9.22 17.20 -30.98
N CYS A 662 -10.24 16.82 -30.20
CA CYS A 662 -10.66 17.61 -29.05
C CYS A 662 -9.64 17.59 -27.89
N ILE A 663 -8.98 16.46 -27.63
CA ILE A 663 -7.93 16.37 -26.62
C ILE A 663 -6.74 17.26 -27.01
N ASP A 664 -6.31 17.20 -28.26
CA ASP A 664 -5.21 18.03 -28.78
C ASP A 664 -5.54 19.52 -28.64
N LEU A 665 -6.76 19.93 -29.01
CA LEU A 665 -7.25 21.31 -28.84
C LEU A 665 -7.33 21.73 -27.36
N ARG A 666 -7.62 20.80 -26.44
CA ARG A 666 -7.74 21.08 -25.01
C ARG A 666 -6.38 21.30 -24.33
N LEU A 667 -5.40 20.50 -24.72
CA LEU A 667 -4.07 20.45 -24.11
C LEU A 667 -3.11 21.48 -24.73
N SER A 668 -3.37 21.94 -25.96
CA SER A 668 -2.49 22.89 -26.67
C SER A 668 -2.32 24.23 -25.91
N SER A 669 -1.06 24.62 -25.74
CA SER A 669 -0.66 25.86 -25.04
C SER A 669 -0.50 27.06 -25.98
N ASN A 670 -0.48 26.84 -27.31
CA ASN A 670 -0.17 27.89 -28.27
C ASN A 670 -1.26 28.98 -28.29
N ARG A 671 -0.89 30.19 -27.86
CA ARG A 671 -1.78 31.36 -27.76
C ARG A 671 -2.10 32.00 -29.12
N GLN A 672 -1.45 31.58 -30.19
CA GLN A 672 -1.56 32.19 -31.52
C GLN A 672 -2.58 31.53 -32.45
N GLU A 673 -3.17 30.39 -32.07
CA GLU A 673 -4.24 29.78 -32.86
C GLU A 673 -5.57 30.50 -32.62
N THR A 674 -6.00 31.26 -33.63
CA THR A 674 -7.22 32.06 -33.63
C THR A 674 -8.47 31.19 -33.83
N GLY A 675 -8.68 30.16 -33.02
CA GLY A 675 -9.81 29.24 -33.18
C GLY A 675 -9.89 28.08 -32.20
N ARG A 676 -9.84 28.33 -30.88
CA ARG A 676 -10.04 27.30 -29.84
C ARG A 676 -11.51 26.88 -29.70
N PHE A 677 -12.12 26.51 -30.81
CA PHE A 677 -13.47 25.97 -30.84
C PHE A 677 -13.58 24.83 -31.86
N LYS A 678 -14.47 23.88 -31.60
CA LYS A 678 -14.82 22.80 -32.52
C LYS A 678 -16.32 22.81 -32.73
N ALA A 679 -16.76 22.95 -33.99
CA ALA A 679 -18.16 22.73 -34.35
C ALA A 679 -18.38 21.23 -34.60
N LEU A 680 -19.42 20.67 -34.00
CA LEU A 680 -19.85 19.29 -34.14
C LEU A 680 -21.34 19.28 -34.47
N LYS A 681 -21.71 18.65 -35.58
CA LYS A 681 -23.11 18.43 -35.91
C LYS A 681 -23.57 17.11 -35.28
N LEU A 682 -24.60 17.16 -34.44
CA LEU A 682 -25.22 16.01 -33.80
C LEU A 682 -26.69 16.00 -34.15
N ALA A 683 -27.12 14.95 -34.83
CA ALA A 683 -28.43 14.86 -35.46
C ALA A 683 -28.72 16.12 -36.31
N SER A 684 -29.85 16.80 -36.05
CA SER A 684 -30.20 18.05 -36.72
C SER A 684 -29.50 19.30 -36.17
N ASP A 685 -28.84 19.18 -35.02
CA ASP A 685 -28.30 20.31 -34.28
C ASP A 685 -26.81 20.51 -34.51
N THR A 686 -26.34 21.75 -34.47
CA THR A 686 -24.91 22.07 -34.47
C THR A 686 -24.50 22.56 -33.10
N TRP A 687 -23.44 21.99 -32.54
CA TRP A 687 -22.89 22.31 -31.24
C TRP A 687 -21.48 22.88 -31.38
N GLY A 688 -21.18 23.93 -30.62
CA GLY A 688 -19.84 24.47 -30.48
C GLY A 688 -19.23 24.04 -29.15
N LEU A 689 -18.09 23.35 -29.20
CA LEU A 689 -17.20 23.16 -28.06
C LEU A 689 -16.21 24.30 -28.02
N PHE A 690 -16.13 25.02 -26.91
CA PHE A 690 -15.21 26.13 -26.72
C PHE A 690 -14.17 25.77 -25.65
N PHE A 691 -12.89 25.81 -26.01
CA PHE A 691 -11.78 25.38 -25.17
C PHE A 691 -11.21 26.58 -24.40
N GLU A 692 -11.79 26.85 -23.25
CA GLU A 692 -11.43 27.95 -22.37
C GLU A 692 -10.21 27.58 -21.50
N ARG A 693 -9.67 28.57 -20.76
CA ARG A 693 -8.54 28.32 -19.85
C ARG A 693 -8.89 27.33 -18.74
N MET A 694 -10.03 27.55 -18.11
CA MET A 694 -10.46 26.80 -16.91
C MET A 694 -11.35 25.60 -17.21
N GLY A 695 -11.71 25.34 -18.47
CA GLY A 695 -12.60 24.23 -18.81
C GLY A 695 -13.06 24.24 -20.26
N VAL A 696 -14.10 23.45 -20.54
CA VAL A 696 -14.76 23.40 -21.86
C VAL A 696 -16.22 23.75 -21.70
N SER A 697 -16.67 24.77 -22.42
CA SER A 697 -18.09 25.13 -22.51
C SER A 697 -18.68 24.59 -23.82
N VAL A 698 -19.96 24.25 -23.78
CA VAL A 698 -20.69 23.67 -24.90
C VAL A 698 -21.94 24.52 -25.13
N GLN A 699 -22.16 24.95 -26.37
CA GLN A 699 -23.34 25.73 -26.74
C GLN A 699 -23.96 25.19 -28.02
N LYS A 700 -25.30 25.15 -28.05
CA LYS A 700 -26.06 24.85 -29.26
C LYS A 700 -26.11 26.09 -30.14
N LEU A 701 -25.72 25.95 -31.40
CA LEU A 701 -25.59 27.04 -32.37
C LEU A 701 -26.84 27.04 -33.26
N LYS A 702 -27.80 27.94 -33.03
CA LYS A 702 -29.07 27.92 -33.78
C LYS A 702 -29.01 28.65 -35.12
N ASN A 703 -28.08 29.60 -35.29
CA ASN A 703 -27.89 30.34 -36.54
C ASN A 703 -26.46 30.91 -36.68
N ALA A 704 -26.10 31.41 -37.88
CA ALA A 704 -24.78 31.96 -38.15
C ALA A 704 -24.44 33.20 -37.28
N VAL A 705 -25.44 33.97 -36.85
CA VAL A 705 -25.26 35.16 -36.01
C VAL A 705 -24.85 34.77 -34.59
N GLU A 706 -25.51 33.78 -33.99
CA GLU A 706 -25.13 33.18 -32.70
C GLU A 706 -23.74 32.53 -32.79
N PHE A 707 -23.41 31.91 -33.92
CA PHE A 707 -22.08 31.33 -34.18
C PHE A 707 -20.96 32.36 -34.16
N TYR A 708 -21.07 33.43 -34.96
CA TYR A 708 -20.06 34.49 -34.96
C TYR A 708 -20.05 35.29 -33.64
N GLY A 709 -21.21 35.45 -32.98
CA GLY A 709 -21.31 36.07 -31.66
C GLY A 709 -20.58 35.29 -30.57
N ALA A 710 -20.75 33.97 -30.52
CA ALA A 710 -20.08 33.11 -29.53
C ALA A 710 -18.56 33.08 -29.72
N ILE A 711 -18.08 33.01 -30.97
CA ILE A 711 -16.65 33.06 -31.31
C ILE A 711 -16.04 34.43 -30.92
N SER A 712 -16.75 35.52 -31.21
CA SER A 712 -16.31 36.89 -30.89
C SER A 712 -16.20 37.11 -29.38
N ASN A 713 -17.22 36.69 -28.61
CA ASN A 713 -17.22 36.80 -27.14
C ASN A 713 -16.10 35.99 -26.49
N ASN A 714 -15.84 34.76 -26.97
CA ASN A 714 -14.76 33.93 -26.45
C ASN A 714 -13.38 34.55 -26.72
N LYS A 715 -13.16 35.14 -27.90
CA LYS A 715 -11.94 35.87 -28.25
C LYS A 715 -11.71 37.14 -27.41
N LEU A 716 -12.78 37.82 -26.98
CA LEU A 716 -12.69 39.10 -26.28
C LEU A 716 -12.52 38.99 -24.76
N GLN A 717 -13.04 37.95 -24.10
CA GLN A 717 -13.13 37.95 -22.63
C GLN A 717 -12.39 36.84 -21.88
N GLY A 718 -12.06 35.68 -22.46
CA GLY A 718 -11.30 34.62 -21.76
C GLY A 718 -11.85 34.20 -20.37
N LEU A 719 -13.09 34.59 -20.05
CA LEU A 719 -13.76 34.38 -18.77
C LEU A 719 -14.92 33.41 -18.99
N SER A 720 -15.08 32.50 -18.04
CA SER A 720 -16.18 31.54 -17.98
C SER A 720 -17.52 32.27 -18.03
N ILE A 721 -18.36 31.92 -19.01
CA ILE A 721 -19.75 32.36 -19.03
C ILE A 721 -20.46 31.62 -17.88
N GLN A 722 -20.85 32.34 -16.83
CA GLN A 722 -21.77 31.82 -15.82
C GLN A 722 -23.10 31.49 -16.51
N MET A 723 -23.52 30.22 -16.42
CA MET A 723 -24.93 29.82 -16.51
C MET A 723 -25.42 29.51 -15.11
#